data_AF-A0AAV2KRZ0-F1
#
_entry.id   AF-A0AAV2KRZ0-F1
#
_cell.length_a   1.000
_cell.length_b   1.000
_cell.length_c   1.000
_cell.angle_alpha   90.00
_cell.angle_beta   90.00
_cell.angle_gamma   90.00
#
_symmetry.space_group_name_H-M   'P 1'
#
loop_
_entity.id
_entity.type
_entity.pdbx_description
1 polymer ?
#
loop_
_entity_poly.entity_id
_entity_poly.type
_entity_poly.pdbx_seq_one_letter_code
_entity_poly.pdbx_strand_id
1 'polypeptide(L)'
;MAESDGGDFVSTLSQNSMASPLRCTFSAPGHSTLLLQGLSALRARGQLLDVELSINQESFRVHKAVLSACSDYFRSVWVLQVSVGTTGQCGYCRSVWVLQVSVGTAGQCGYCRSVWVLQVSVGTTGQSGYYRSVWVLQVSVGTTGQCGYCRSVWVLQVSVGTAGQCGYCRSVWVLQVSVGTAGQCGYCRSVWVLQVSVGTTGQCGYYRSVWVLQVSVGTTGQSGYCRSVWVLQVSLGTSGQCGYCRSVWVLQVSVGTAGQCGYYRSVWVLQVSVGTAGQCGYCRSVWVLQVSVGTAGQCGYYRSVWVLQVSVGTAGQCGYCRSVWVLQVSVGTAGQSGYYRSVWVLQVSVRTAGQCGYCRSVWVLQVSVGTAGQCGYYRAMFTGGMRESTQEAIELRGLSARGLKHIIDFAYSAEMLPVVELCEEFLKSAMSVDTCLHIGQMATAFSLASLKESVDTFTFRHFRQISEQEDFLQLPLERLLFFLQSNKLKACSELDLFHAAIRWLQFEEDRRAQASAVLSHVRFPLMRSSELVDSVQKVDVMVEDVECRQFLLEAFNYQILPFRQHEMQCARTLIRSDVLSLITFGGTPYTDHDRTVSSRVYQLPDTSARHFKELTEMEAGVSHACVAALDNFVYVVGGQHLQYRSGEGAVDSCYRYDPHLNQWLRIQNLQEARIQFQLNVLHGKLYATGGRNRSGSLCSVEVYCPKKNEWSYAQLLKRRVWGHAAATCAERLYVSGGYGVSLDDKKALHCYDAQNDQWEFKAPMTEPRVLHAMVSCGERVYAVGGRMDHVDRCFDVLALECYSPESDSWSALSPMRVGQSEAGCCLLQHRIYVIGGYNWHLNNVTSVVQVFNTRTDEWERDLHFPESFAGIACTPIILPQSAQL
;
A
#
# COMPACT_ATOMS: atom_id res chain seq x y z
N MET A 1 29.25 -26.95 -51.09
CA MET A 1 30.51 -26.28 -51.50
C MET A 1 31.52 -26.47 -50.37
N ALA A 2 32.76 -26.03 -50.55
CA ALA A 2 33.84 -26.24 -49.59
C ALA A 2 33.84 -25.20 -48.45
N GLU A 3 34.85 -25.31 -47.59
CA GLU A 3 35.26 -24.38 -46.51
C GLU A 3 34.25 -24.26 -45.34
N SER A 4 34.59 -24.49 -44.06
CA SER A 4 35.82 -24.37 -43.25
C SER A 4 36.15 -22.96 -42.77
N ASP A 5 35.83 -22.69 -41.50
CA ASP A 5 36.69 -21.95 -40.60
C ASP A 5 36.47 -22.42 -39.15
N GLY A 6 37.37 -22.10 -38.22
CA GLY A 6 37.33 -22.64 -36.85
C GLY A 6 38.02 -21.77 -35.79
N GLY A 7 38.00 -22.25 -34.55
CA GLY A 7 38.49 -21.57 -33.35
C GLY A 7 37.36 -21.34 -32.31
N ASP A 8 37.55 -21.51 -31.01
CA ASP A 8 38.71 -22.05 -30.29
C ASP A 8 38.27 -22.83 -29.03
N PHE A 9 38.90 -23.98 -28.77
CA PHE A 9 38.76 -24.72 -27.51
C PHE A 9 39.95 -24.42 -26.58
N VAL A 10 39.89 -23.28 -25.88
CA VAL A 10 40.92 -22.91 -24.89
C VAL A 10 40.88 -23.86 -23.70
N SER A 11 41.92 -24.68 -23.54
CA SER A 11 42.08 -25.62 -22.43
C SER A 11 43.21 -25.20 -21.49
N THR A 12 42.85 -24.51 -20.40
CA THR A 12 43.79 -24.05 -19.37
C THR A 12 44.15 -25.15 -18.39
N LEU A 13 45.09 -26.01 -18.77
CA LEU A 13 45.76 -26.92 -17.84
C LEU A 13 46.67 -26.15 -16.88
N SER A 14 46.44 -26.32 -15.58
CA SER A 14 47.42 -25.96 -14.54
C SER A 14 47.72 -27.19 -13.69
N GLN A 15 49.01 -27.49 -13.50
CA GLN A 15 49.48 -28.59 -12.66
C GLN A 15 50.26 -28.02 -11.47
N ASN A 16 49.70 -28.14 -10.26
CA ASN A 16 50.35 -28.79 -9.11
C ASN A 16 49.67 -28.49 -7.77
N SER A 17 48.92 -29.46 -7.25
CA SER A 17 48.98 -29.90 -5.83
C SER A 17 48.10 -31.15 -5.67
N MET A 18 48.24 -31.87 -4.55
CA MET A 18 47.71 -33.23 -4.42
C MET A 18 46.23 -33.32 -4.00
N ALA A 19 45.62 -34.44 -4.41
CA ALA A 19 44.49 -35.15 -3.81
C ALA A 19 43.05 -34.91 -4.34
N SER A 20 42.26 -36.00 -4.24
CA SER A 20 40.84 -36.20 -4.57
C SER A 20 40.47 -36.32 -6.08
N PRO A 21 39.48 -37.17 -6.44
CA PRO A 21 39.05 -37.36 -7.82
C PRO A 21 38.09 -36.24 -8.27
N LEU A 22 38.30 -35.76 -9.50
CA LEU A 22 37.57 -34.63 -10.10
C LEU A 22 36.07 -34.91 -10.26
N ARG A 23 35.22 -34.12 -9.59
CA ARG A 23 33.86 -33.85 -10.06
C ARG A 23 33.92 -32.75 -11.12
N CYS A 24 33.91 -33.12 -12.39
CA CYS A 24 33.78 -32.15 -13.49
C CYS A 24 32.37 -31.54 -13.51
N THR A 25 32.17 -30.43 -12.79
CA THR A 25 30.97 -29.60 -12.90
C THR A 25 31.02 -28.80 -14.20
N PHE A 26 30.45 -29.35 -15.27
CA PHE A 26 30.26 -28.62 -16.52
C PHE A 26 29.27 -27.46 -16.30
N SER A 27 29.80 -26.24 -16.28
CA SER A 27 29.02 -25.01 -16.34
C SER A 27 29.07 -24.48 -17.78
N ALA A 28 27.91 -24.32 -18.40
CA ALA A 28 27.76 -23.76 -19.73
C ALA A 28 26.80 -22.56 -19.64
N PRO A 29 27.32 -21.30 -19.58
CA PRO A 29 26.53 -20.12 -19.21
C PRO A 29 25.30 -19.84 -20.08
N GLY A 30 25.24 -20.34 -21.31
CA GLY A 30 24.08 -20.23 -22.21
C GLY A 30 23.17 -21.46 -22.28
N HIS A 31 23.45 -22.54 -21.56
CA HIS A 31 22.72 -23.81 -21.72
C HIS A 31 21.26 -23.73 -21.25
N SER A 32 20.98 -23.02 -20.16
CA SER A 32 19.62 -22.73 -19.70
C SER A 32 18.83 -21.95 -20.75
N THR A 33 19.44 -20.92 -21.33
CA THR A 33 18.83 -20.08 -22.37
C THR A 33 18.55 -20.87 -23.64
N LEU A 34 19.49 -21.70 -24.09
CA LEU A 34 19.31 -22.61 -25.24
C LEU A 34 18.21 -23.65 -24.99
N LEU A 35 18.10 -24.17 -23.77
CA LEU A 35 17.08 -25.15 -23.38
C LEU A 35 15.68 -24.51 -23.36
N LEU A 36 15.54 -23.29 -22.81
CA LEU A 36 14.30 -22.51 -22.84
C LEU A 36 13.90 -22.13 -24.28
N GLN A 37 14.84 -21.63 -25.08
CA GLN A 37 14.62 -21.37 -26.51
C GLN A 37 14.18 -22.65 -27.26
N GLY A 38 14.76 -23.80 -26.93
CA GLY A 38 14.35 -25.10 -27.45
C GLY A 38 12.92 -25.48 -27.06
N LEU A 39 12.55 -25.34 -25.78
CA LEU A 39 11.17 -25.59 -25.30
C LEU A 39 10.15 -24.64 -25.92
N SER A 40 10.49 -23.36 -26.07
CA SER A 40 9.66 -22.36 -26.75
C SER A 40 9.48 -22.69 -28.24
N ALA A 41 10.55 -23.08 -28.93
CA ALA A 41 10.48 -23.51 -30.33
C ALA A 41 9.68 -24.82 -30.52
N LEU A 42 9.69 -25.74 -29.56
CA LEU A 42 8.85 -26.94 -29.58
C LEU A 42 7.37 -26.59 -29.38
N ARG A 43 7.04 -25.72 -28.40
CA ARG A 43 5.68 -25.19 -28.19
C ARG A 43 5.16 -24.46 -29.44
N ALA A 44 5.97 -23.63 -30.08
CA ALA A 44 5.63 -22.94 -31.33
C ALA A 44 5.39 -23.90 -32.51
N ARG A 45 5.97 -25.11 -32.48
CA ARG A 45 5.75 -26.18 -33.47
C ARG A 45 4.60 -27.13 -33.10
N GLY A 46 3.85 -26.84 -32.04
CA GLY A 46 2.75 -27.70 -31.58
C GLY A 46 3.19 -28.99 -30.88
N GLN A 47 4.45 -29.08 -30.44
CA GLN A 47 5.05 -30.28 -29.84
C GLN A 47 5.22 -30.09 -28.32
N LEU A 48 5.15 -31.21 -27.58
CA LEU A 48 5.10 -31.23 -26.10
C LEU A 48 3.93 -30.40 -25.54
N LEU A 49 2.70 -30.72 -25.94
CA LEU A 49 1.46 -30.10 -25.44
C LEU A 49 0.49 -31.20 -25.02
N ASP A 50 0.13 -31.26 -23.73
CA ASP A 50 -0.67 -32.34 -23.13
C ASP A 50 -1.80 -31.85 -22.20
N VAL A 51 -2.09 -30.54 -22.23
CA VAL A 51 -3.25 -29.87 -21.62
C VAL A 51 -3.67 -28.68 -22.49
N GLU A 52 -4.98 -28.42 -22.54
CA GLU A 52 -5.52 -27.13 -22.95
C GLU A 52 -6.15 -26.41 -21.73
N LEU A 53 -5.67 -25.21 -21.38
CA LEU A 53 -6.27 -24.38 -20.33
C LEU A 53 -7.21 -23.36 -20.97
N SER A 54 -8.46 -23.28 -20.51
CA SER A 54 -9.45 -22.35 -21.05
C SER A 54 -9.87 -21.29 -20.05
N ILE A 55 -9.99 -20.04 -20.52
CA ILE A 55 -10.51 -18.89 -19.77
C ILE A 55 -11.34 -18.04 -20.73
N ASN A 56 -12.60 -17.80 -20.40
CA ASN A 56 -13.48 -16.84 -21.09
C ASN A 56 -13.44 -16.96 -22.64
N GLN A 57 -13.53 -18.19 -23.16
CA GLN A 57 -13.47 -18.57 -24.58
C GLN A 57 -12.09 -18.51 -25.26
N GLU A 58 -11.03 -17.98 -24.63
CA GLU A 58 -9.65 -18.21 -25.07
C GLU A 58 -9.12 -19.55 -24.54
N SER A 59 -8.26 -20.23 -25.31
CA SER A 59 -7.62 -21.48 -24.89
C SER A 59 -6.12 -21.52 -25.16
N PHE A 60 -5.38 -22.14 -24.24
CA PHE A 60 -3.92 -22.14 -24.19
C PHE A 60 -3.39 -23.55 -24.07
N ARG A 61 -2.70 -24.04 -25.10
CA ARG A 61 -2.03 -25.34 -25.07
C ARG A 61 -0.68 -25.25 -24.38
N VAL A 62 -0.43 -26.17 -23.45
CA VAL A 62 0.70 -26.17 -22.52
C VAL A 62 1.18 -27.58 -22.18
N HIS A 63 2.36 -27.69 -21.57
CA HIS A 63 2.88 -28.94 -21.02
C HIS A 63 2.77 -29.01 -19.49
N LYS A 64 2.19 -30.08 -18.94
CA LYS A 64 2.11 -30.35 -17.49
C LYS A 64 3.49 -30.27 -16.83
N ALA A 65 4.50 -30.89 -17.46
CA ALA A 65 5.86 -30.98 -16.91
C ALA A 65 6.56 -29.61 -16.80
N VAL A 66 6.33 -28.69 -17.76
CA VAL A 66 6.93 -27.35 -17.74
C VAL A 66 6.25 -26.50 -16.67
N LEU A 67 4.92 -26.42 -16.67
CA LEU A 67 4.19 -25.61 -15.68
C LEU A 67 4.39 -26.11 -14.23
N SER A 68 4.46 -27.42 -14.01
CA SER A 68 4.74 -28.00 -12.67
C SER A 68 6.19 -27.88 -12.21
N ALA A 69 7.14 -27.58 -13.12
CA ALA A 69 8.49 -27.19 -12.74
C ALA A 69 8.57 -25.70 -12.34
N CYS A 70 7.74 -24.84 -12.94
CA CYS A 70 7.75 -23.40 -12.71
C CYS A 70 6.89 -22.92 -11.53
N SER A 71 5.94 -23.71 -11.03
CA SER A 71 5.09 -23.31 -9.89
C SER A 71 4.57 -24.51 -9.08
N ASP A 72 4.71 -24.46 -7.75
CA ASP A 72 4.14 -25.46 -6.85
C ASP A 72 2.60 -25.50 -6.87
N TYR A 73 1.93 -24.43 -7.34
CA TYR A 73 0.49 -24.45 -7.61
C TYR A 73 0.17 -25.49 -8.70
N PHE A 74 0.74 -25.35 -9.90
CA PHE A 74 0.55 -26.33 -10.98
C PHE A 74 1.13 -27.69 -10.64
N ARG A 75 2.22 -27.76 -9.86
CA ARG A 75 2.78 -29.02 -9.34
C ARG A 75 1.79 -29.79 -8.46
N SER A 76 0.95 -29.10 -7.69
CA SER A 76 -0.11 -29.72 -6.90
C SER A 76 -1.30 -30.23 -7.73
N VAL A 77 -1.44 -29.79 -8.98
CA VAL A 77 -2.54 -30.15 -9.90
C VAL A 77 -2.25 -31.42 -10.71
N TRP A 78 -0.98 -31.74 -11.02
CA TRP A 78 -0.64 -32.68 -12.11
C TRP A 78 0.04 -34.03 -11.74
N VAL A 79 0.26 -34.35 -10.46
CA VAL A 79 1.15 -35.48 -10.07
C VAL A 79 0.42 -36.81 -9.79
N LEU A 80 0.69 -37.87 -10.58
CA LEU A 80 0.11 -39.21 -10.38
C LEU A 80 0.96 -40.43 -10.88
N GLN A 81 2.18 -40.60 -10.37
CA GLN A 81 2.92 -41.89 -10.15
C GLN A 81 3.36 -42.75 -11.38
N VAL A 82 3.99 -43.96 -11.30
CA VAL A 82 5.23 -44.51 -10.63
C VAL A 82 5.66 -45.82 -11.37
N SER A 83 6.96 -46.12 -11.55
CA SER A 83 7.48 -47.50 -11.79
C SER A 83 9.00 -47.68 -11.48
N VAL A 84 9.45 -48.94 -11.29
CA VAL A 84 10.82 -49.35 -10.84
C VAL A 84 11.23 -50.70 -11.49
N GLY A 85 12.53 -50.97 -11.69
CA GLY A 85 13.07 -52.25 -12.22
C GLY A 85 13.87 -53.10 -11.20
N THR A 86 14.03 -54.41 -11.47
CA THR A 86 14.53 -55.42 -10.50
C THR A 86 15.33 -56.57 -11.13
N THR A 87 16.33 -57.15 -10.44
CA THR A 87 17.02 -58.40 -10.83
C THR A 87 17.50 -59.26 -9.62
N GLY A 88 17.47 -60.59 -9.77
CA GLY A 88 18.33 -61.55 -9.05
C GLY A 88 17.90 -62.09 -7.66
N GLN A 89 17.98 -63.42 -7.47
CA GLN A 89 17.85 -64.14 -6.18
C GLN A 89 19.09 -65.01 -5.91
N CYS A 90 19.47 -65.22 -4.63
CA CYS A 90 20.59 -66.09 -4.22
C CYS A 90 20.35 -66.76 -2.85
N GLY A 91 20.89 -67.96 -2.63
CA GLY A 91 20.46 -68.84 -1.53
C GLY A 91 21.19 -68.73 -0.18
N TYR A 92 22.51 -68.60 -0.15
CA TYR A 92 23.31 -68.85 1.07
C TYR A 92 24.66 -68.11 1.11
N CYS A 93 24.97 -67.39 2.21
CA CYS A 93 26.20 -66.61 2.39
C CYS A 93 26.76 -66.72 3.82
N ARG A 94 28.10 -66.83 3.98
CA ARG A 94 28.75 -67.10 5.29
C ARG A 94 29.11 -65.83 6.08
N SER A 95 29.47 -64.75 5.40
CA SER A 95 29.83 -63.44 5.94
C SER A 95 29.79 -62.37 4.84
N VAL A 96 29.35 -61.15 5.16
CA VAL A 96 29.23 -60.03 4.19
C VAL A 96 29.95 -58.80 4.73
N TRP A 97 30.73 -58.17 3.85
CA TRP A 97 31.40 -56.88 4.06
C TRP A 97 31.06 -55.97 2.87
N VAL A 98 30.81 -54.68 3.09
CA VAL A 98 30.46 -53.72 2.03
C VAL A 98 31.23 -52.42 2.23
N LEU A 99 31.90 -51.95 1.17
CA LEU A 99 32.48 -50.61 1.07
C LEU A 99 31.68 -49.81 0.02
N GLN A 100 31.28 -48.59 0.40
CA GLN A 100 30.72 -47.49 -0.41
C GLN A 100 29.94 -47.83 -1.70
N VAL A 101 28.61 -47.73 -1.64
CA VAL A 101 27.70 -47.56 -2.80
C VAL A 101 26.62 -46.52 -2.44
N SER A 102 26.13 -45.75 -3.41
CA SER A 102 25.26 -44.57 -3.19
C SER A 102 23.75 -44.86 -3.15
N VAL A 103 23.25 -45.80 -3.96
CA VAL A 103 21.89 -46.38 -3.89
C VAL A 103 21.96 -47.85 -4.32
N GLY A 104 21.29 -48.75 -3.59
CA GLY A 104 21.19 -50.17 -3.98
C GLY A 104 20.26 -50.99 -3.10
N THR A 105 19.58 -51.97 -3.72
CA THR A 105 18.72 -52.96 -3.06
C THR A 105 19.46 -54.30 -2.95
N ALA A 106 19.73 -54.76 -1.72
CA ALA A 106 20.29 -56.10 -1.53
C ALA A 106 19.19 -57.17 -1.62
N GLY A 107 19.36 -58.18 -2.48
CA GLY A 107 18.40 -59.27 -2.68
C GLY A 107 18.20 -60.19 -1.47
N GLN A 108 17.13 -61.00 -1.51
CA GLN A 108 16.77 -61.95 -0.45
C GLN A 108 17.92 -62.91 -0.12
N CYS A 109 18.17 -63.18 1.17
CA CYS A 109 19.23 -64.08 1.64
C CYS A 109 18.75 -64.98 2.79
N GLY A 110 18.90 -66.31 2.67
CA GLY A 110 18.30 -67.26 3.62
C GLY A 110 18.88 -67.23 5.04
N TYR A 111 20.22 -67.12 5.18
CA TYR A 111 20.92 -67.27 6.46
C TYR A 111 22.22 -66.47 6.48
N CYS A 112 22.53 -65.75 7.58
CA CYS A 112 23.75 -64.95 7.73
C CYS A 112 24.23 -64.88 9.20
N ARG A 113 25.53 -65.04 9.45
CA ARG A 113 26.08 -65.19 10.82
C ARG A 113 26.36 -63.85 11.54
N SER A 114 26.83 -62.84 10.80
CA SER A 114 27.23 -61.52 11.32
C SER A 114 27.36 -60.51 10.19
N VAL A 115 27.02 -59.24 10.44
CA VAL A 115 27.07 -58.12 9.48
C VAL A 115 27.71 -56.92 10.17
N TRP A 116 28.56 -56.20 9.44
CA TRP A 116 29.21 -54.95 9.86
C TRP A 116 29.03 -53.88 8.78
N VAL A 117 28.71 -52.64 9.16
CA VAL A 117 28.51 -51.51 8.25
C VAL A 117 29.15 -50.26 8.86
N LEU A 118 29.99 -49.56 8.10
CA LEU A 118 30.73 -48.38 8.58
C LEU A 118 30.03 -47.05 8.24
N GLN A 119 29.69 -46.81 6.97
CA GLN A 119 28.97 -45.61 6.50
C GLN A 119 28.13 -45.94 5.25
N VAL A 120 26.91 -45.40 5.18
CA VAL A 120 25.98 -45.46 4.02
C VAL A 120 25.13 -44.18 3.98
N SER A 121 24.87 -43.63 2.79
CA SER A 121 24.06 -42.41 2.59
C SER A 121 22.56 -42.68 2.52
N VAL A 122 22.13 -43.63 1.68
CA VAL A 122 20.77 -44.19 1.56
C VAL A 122 20.89 -45.65 1.15
N GLY A 123 20.14 -46.57 1.77
CA GLY A 123 20.18 -47.99 1.39
C GLY A 123 19.05 -48.83 1.98
N THR A 124 18.70 -49.89 1.24
CA THR A 124 17.59 -50.83 1.54
C THR A 124 18.10 -52.27 1.51
N THR A 125 17.86 -53.03 2.59
CA THR A 125 18.23 -54.45 2.69
C THR A 125 17.02 -55.37 2.52
N GLY A 126 17.20 -56.47 1.78
CA GLY A 126 16.16 -57.46 1.52
C GLY A 126 15.84 -58.38 2.72
N GLN A 127 14.75 -59.14 2.57
CA GLN A 127 14.25 -60.08 3.58
C GLN A 127 15.28 -61.17 3.90
N SER A 128 15.43 -61.51 5.18
CA SER A 128 16.39 -62.53 5.63
C SER A 128 15.99 -63.18 6.97
N GLY A 129 16.26 -64.49 7.11
CA GLY A 129 15.62 -65.31 8.14
C GLY A 129 16.13 -65.14 9.57
N TYR A 130 17.45 -65.07 9.77
CA TYR A 130 18.06 -65.25 11.09
C TYR A 130 19.36 -64.46 11.27
N TYR A 131 19.48 -63.71 12.37
CA TYR A 131 20.69 -62.95 12.74
C TYR A 131 21.08 -63.16 14.21
N ARG A 132 22.38 -63.23 14.49
CA ARG A 132 22.91 -63.39 15.87
C ARG A 132 23.16 -62.06 16.59
N SER A 133 23.63 -61.04 15.90
CA SER A 133 23.94 -59.71 16.45
C SER A 133 24.18 -58.70 15.33
N VAL A 134 23.74 -57.45 15.52
CA VAL A 134 23.93 -56.33 14.58
C VAL A 134 24.49 -55.12 15.32
N TRP A 135 25.47 -54.46 14.71
CA TRP A 135 26.13 -53.25 15.22
C TRP A 135 26.14 -52.16 14.13
N VAL A 136 25.81 -50.92 14.50
CA VAL A 136 25.75 -49.77 13.59
C VAL A 136 26.34 -48.55 14.31
N LEU A 137 27.28 -47.85 13.65
CA LEU A 137 28.01 -46.73 14.27
C LEU A 137 27.38 -45.36 13.97
N GLN A 138 27.17 -45.02 12.69
CA GLN A 138 26.49 -43.81 12.21
C GLN A 138 25.71 -44.09 10.91
N VAL A 139 24.54 -43.47 10.76
CA VAL A 139 23.69 -43.50 9.53
C VAL A 139 22.97 -42.17 9.37
N SER A 140 22.95 -41.62 8.16
CA SER A 140 22.23 -40.37 7.82
C SER A 140 20.73 -40.59 7.58
N VAL A 141 20.39 -41.54 6.69
CA VAL A 141 19.03 -42.02 6.40
C VAL A 141 19.13 -43.51 6.02
N GLY A 142 18.24 -44.37 6.55
CA GLY A 142 18.25 -45.79 6.17
C GLY A 142 17.01 -46.58 6.62
N THR A 143 16.72 -47.64 5.88
CA THR A 143 15.60 -48.58 6.06
C THR A 143 16.12 -50.02 6.10
N THR A 144 15.92 -50.73 7.21
CA THR A 144 16.27 -52.15 7.30
C THR A 144 15.14 -53.07 6.82
N GLY A 145 15.51 -54.21 6.23
CA GLY A 145 14.58 -55.24 5.79
C GLY A 145 13.93 -56.04 6.93
N GLN A 146 12.95 -56.86 6.57
CA GLN A 146 12.31 -57.81 7.50
C GLN A 146 13.31 -58.85 8.02
N CYS A 147 13.33 -59.08 9.33
CA CYS A 147 14.14 -60.12 9.97
C CYS A 147 13.29 -61.06 10.84
N GLY A 148 13.47 -62.38 10.68
CA GLY A 148 12.70 -63.38 11.42
C GLY A 148 13.07 -63.44 12.91
N TYR A 149 14.38 -63.47 13.22
CA TYR A 149 14.89 -63.61 14.58
C TYR A 149 16.19 -62.81 14.80
N CYS A 150 16.26 -62.03 15.87
CA CYS A 150 17.47 -61.31 16.28
C CYS A 150 17.67 -61.34 17.82
N ARG A 151 18.90 -61.57 18.28
CA ARG A 151 19.21 -61.68 19.72
C ARG A 151 19.47 -60.33 20.40
N SER A 152 20.07 -59.35 19.73
CA SER A 152 20.42 -58.04 20.31
C SER A 152 20.82 -57.04 19.24
N VAL A 153 20.39 -55.79 19.41
CA VAL A 153 20.72 -54.64 18.55
C VAL A 153 21.23 -53.49 19.42
N TRP A 154 22.31 -52.84 18.98
CA TRP A 154 22.90 -51.66 19.60
C TRP A 154 23.04 -50.55 18.55
N VAL A 155 22.63 -49.33 18.90
CA VAL A 155 22.69 -48.14 18.03
C VAL A 155 23.15 -46.94 18.87
N LEU A 156 24.18 -46.23 18.40
CA LEU A 156 24.79 -45.14 19.17
C LEU A 156 24.12 -43.78 18.91
N GLN A 157 23.95 -43.39 17.65
CA GLN A 157 23.43 -42.08 17.24
C GLN A 157 22.75 -42.15 15.86
N VAL A 158 21.60 -41.48 15.67
CA VAL A 158 20.82 -41.47 14.41
C VAL A 158 20.16 -40.11 14.20
N SER A 159 20.25 -39.56 12.99
CA SER A 159 19.59 -38.31 12.57
C SER A 159 18.11 -38.50 12.21
N VAL A 160 17.82 -39.41 11.27
CA VAL A 160 16.47 -39.83 10.86
C VAL A 160 16.51 -41.32 10.52
N GLY A 161 15.60 -42.14 11.06
CA GLY A 161 15.63 -43.58 10.81
C GLY A 161 14.32 -44.35 11.08
N THR A 162 14.09 -45.36 10.24
CA THR A 162 13.00 -46.34 10.33
C THR A 162 13.57 -47.74 10.52
N ALA A 163 13.15 -48.43 11.58
CA ALA A 163 13.51 -49.84 11.77
C ALA A 163 12.59 -50.78 10.98
N GLY A 164 13.16 -51.78 10.31
CA GLY A 164 12.42 -52.87 9.66
C GLY A 164 11.69 -53.81 10.62
N GLN A 165 10.80 -54.63 10.08
CA GLN A 165 9.98 -55.55 10.89
C GLN A 165 10.84 -56.64 11.56
N CYS A 166 10.66 -56.87 12.87
CA CYS A 166 11.29 -57.96 13.62
C CYS A 166 10.27 -58.99 14.12
N GLY A 167 10.43 -60.26 13.75
CA GLY A 167 9.60 -61.35 14.28
C GLY A 167 9.81 -61.55 15.79
N TYR A 168 11.07 -61.76 16.21
CA TYR A 168 11.44 -61.95 17.61
C TYR A 168 12.74 -61.22 17.97
N CYS A 169 12.67 -60.29 18.93
CA CYS A 169 13.78 -59.45 19.37
C CYS A 169 13.91 -59.48 20.91
N ARG A 170 15.06 -59.89 21.47
CA ARG A 170 15.21 -60.08 22.94
C ARG A 170 15.46 -58.78 23.72
N SER A 171 16.23 -57.83 23.20
CA SER A 171 16.53 -56.56 23.87
C SER A 171 17.09 -55.52 22.89
N VAL A 172 16.69 -54.26 23.08
CA VAL A 172 17.11 -53.10 22.27
C VAL A 172 17.53 -51.96 23.21
N TRP A 173 18.63 -51.28 22.88
CA TRP A 173 19.14 -50.11 23.59
C TRP A 173 19.41 -48.98 22.59
N VAL A 174 18.96 -47.76 22.91
CA VAL A 174 19.15 -46.55 22.09
C VAL A 174 19.48 -45.38 23.02
N LEU A 175 20.53 -44.61 22.71
CA LEU A 175 21.02 -43.55 23.58
C LEU A 175 20.33 -42.19 23.34
N GLN A 176 20.27 -41.74 22.08
CA GLN A 176 19.76 -40.41 21.71
C GLN A 176 19.18 -40.42 20.28
N VAL A 177 18.05 -39.74 20.05
CA VAL A 177 17.35 -39.67 18.75
C VAL A 177 16.71 -38.31 18.52
N SER A 178 16.95 -37.70 17.36
CA SER A 178 16.33 -36.42 16.94
C SER A 178 14.90 -36.57 16.43
N VAL A 179 14.65 -37.44 15.44
CA VAL A 179 13.32 -37.77 14.92
C VAL A 179 13.22 -39.28 14.70
N GLY A 180 12.24 -39.94 15.33
CA GLY A 180 12.20 -41.41 15.42
C GLY A 180 10.87 -42.05 15.03
N THR A 181 10.98 -43.15 14.26
CA THR A 181 9.90 -44.04 13.81
C THR A 181 10.30 -45.50 14.03
N ALA A 182 9.71 -46.15 15.05
CA ALA A 182 9.94 -47.59 15.28
C ALA A 182 9.00 -48.45 14.42
N GLY A 183 9.52 -49.38 13.61
CA GLY A 183 8.72 -50.33 12.83
C GLY A 183 8.24 -51.55 13.63
N GLN A 184 7.44 -52.39 12.97
CA GLN A 184 6.63 -53.40 13.65
C GLN A 184 7.46 -54.57 14.24
N CYS A 185 7.26 -54.84 15.53
CA CYS A 185 7.88 -55.97 16.24
C CYS A 185 6.81 -56.96 16.72
N GLY A 186 6.98 -58.25 16.40
CA GLY A 186 6.09 -59.32 16.85
C GLY A 186 6.20 -59.56 18.37
N TYR A 187 7.42 -59.79 18.85
CA TYR A 187 7.68 -60.05 20.28
C TYR A 187 8.95 -59.35 20.78
N CYS A 188 8.82 -58.53 21.82
CA CYS A 188 9.92 -57.81 22.47
C CYS A 188 9.87 -57.91 24.01
N ARG A 189 10.98 -58.31 24.64
CA ARG A 189 11.02 -58.53 26.10
C ARG A 189 11.25 -57.24 26.92
N SER A 190 12.08 -56.32 26.45
CA SER A 190 12.39 -55.06 27.16
C SER A 190 13.00 -54.02 26.23
N VAL A 191 12.61 -52.75 26.41
CA VAL A 191 13.12 -51.58 25.66
C VAL A 191 13.43 -50.46 26.66
N TRP A 192 14.55 -49.76 26.44
CA TRP A 192 15.00 -48.61 27.23
C TRP A 192 15.35 -47.45 26.29
N VAL A 193 14.89 -46.23 26.62
CA VAL A 193 15.14 -44.99 25.85
C VAL A 193 15.36 -43.84 26.84
N LEU A 194 16.40 -43.04 26.62
CA LEU A 194 16.81 -41.99 27.58
C LEU A 194 16.12 -40.64 27.32
N GLN A 195 16.24 -40.09 26.10
CA GLN A 195 15.61 -38.84 25.66
C GLN A 195 15.13 -38.93 24.21
N VAL A 196 14.03 -38.24 23.89
CA VAL A 196 13.44 -38.14 22.52
C VAL A 196 12.84 -36.75 22.32
N SER A 197 13.23 -36.06 21.25
CA SER A 197 12.69 -34.74 20.89
C SER A 197 11.32 -34.81 20.17
N VAL A 198 11.19 -35.66 19.14
CA VAL A 198 9.92 -35.94 18.45
C VAL A 198 9.80 -37.45 18.23
N GLY A 199 8.79 -38.08 18.85
CA GLY A 199 8.65 -39.54 18.90
C GLY A 199 7.35 -40.06 18.31
N THR A 200 7.47 -41.10 17.46
CA THR A 200 6.35 -41.90 16.95
C THR A 200 6.66 -43.40 17.10
N THR A 201 5.72 -44.20 17.61
CA THR A 201 5.90 -45.65 17.78
C THR A 201 4.99 -46.46 16.86
N GLY A 202 5.53 -47.30 15.98
CA GLY A 202 4.74 -48.15 15.08
C GLY A 202 4.13 -49.39 15.74
N GLN A 203 3.24 -50.05 15.00
CA GLN A 203 2.36 -51.11 15.49
C GLN A 203 3.14 -52.34 15.99
N CYS A 204 2.95 -52.77 17.24
CA CYS A 204 3.69 -53.92 17.80
C CYS A 204 2.83 -54.91 18.59
N GLY A 205 3.19 -56.20 18.53
CA GLY A 205 2.40 -57.32 19.03
C GLY A 205 2.41 -57.48 20.55
N TYR A 206 3.58 -57.78 21.13
CA TYR A 206 3.71 -58.15 22.55
C TYR A 206 4.91 -57.52 23.26
N TYR A 207 4.65 -56.81 24.36
CA TYR A 207 5.66 -56.22 25.26
C TYR A 207 5.49 -56.65 26.73
N ARG A 208 6.61 -56.89 27.42
CA ARG A 208 6.62 -57.17 28.88
C ARG A 208 6.84 -55.92 29.74
N SER A 209 7.65 -54.95 29.32
CA SER A 209 7.89 -53.70 30.06
C SER A 209 8.58 -52.64 29.19
N VAL A 210 8.15 -51.39 29.32
CA VAL A 210 8.72 -50.21 28.64
C VAL A 210 8.97 -49.10 29.67
N TRP A 211 10.10 -48.40 29.54
CA TRP A 211 10.52 -47.28 30.39
C TRP A 211 10.96 -46.10 29.52
N VAL A 212 10.47 -44.89 29.84
CA VAL A 212 10.82 -43.63 29.16
C VAL A 212 10.95 -42.51 30.18
N LEU A 213 12.02 -41.71 30.10
CA LEU A 213 12.34 -40.69 31.11
C LEU A 213 11.65 -39.33 30.83
N GLN A 214 11.87 -38.75 29.64
CA GLN A 214 11.27 -37.47 29.20
C GLN A 214 10.88 -37.53 27.72
N VAL A 215 9.79 -36.84 27.35
CA VAL A 215 9.31 -36.67 25.97
C VAL A 215 8.72 -35.27 25.79
N SER A 216 9.22 -34.52 24.79
CA SER A 216 8.72 -33.17 24.47
C SER A 216 7.43 -33.18 23.64
N VAL A 217 7.38 -33.98 22.58
CA VAL A 217 6.17 -34.23 21.75
C VAL A 217 6.08 -35.72 21.42
N GLY A 218 4.99 -36.36 21.83
CA GLY A 218 4.83 -37.82 21.71
C GLY A 218 3.52 -38.27 21.10
N THR A 219 3.61 -39.14 20.09
CA THR A 219 2.47 -39.91 19.55
C THR A 219 2.73 -41.41 19.75
N THR A 220 1.79 -42.13 20.36
CA THR A 220 1.93 -43.59 20.55
C THR A 220 1.06 -44.36 19.56
N GLY A 221 1.65 -45.01 18.55
CA GLY A 221 0.89 -45.91 17.67
C GLY A 221 0.49 -47.23 18.34
N GLN A 222 -0.18 -48.09 17.57
CA GLN A 222 -1.00 -49.17 18.13
C GLN A 222 -0.19 -50.27 18.85
N SER A 223 -0.76 -50.88 19.90
CA SER A 223 -0.15 -52.06 20.54
C SER A 223 -1.16 -53.17 20.85
N GLY A 224 -0.76 -54.42 20.61
CA GLY A 224 -1.61 -55.60 20.87
C GLY A 224 -1.73 -55.92 22.36
N TYR A 225 -0.60 -56.20 23.02
CA TYR A 225 -0.56 -56.59 24.44
C TYR A 225 0.65 -55.98 25.16
N CYS A 226 0.40 -55.27 26.27
CA CYS A 226 1.46 -54.77 27.16
C CYS A 226 1.15 -55.02 28.65
N ARG A 227 2.16 -55.46 29.42
CA ARG A 227 1.99 -55.76 30.85
C ARG A 227 2.13 -54.53 31.77
N SER A 228 3.03 -53.59 31.48
CA SER A 228 3.25 -52.40 32.31
C SER A 228 4.05 -51.31 31.57
N VAL A 229 3.61 -50.06 31.72
CA VAL A 229 4.26 -48.85 31.16
C VAL A 229 4.43 -47.83 32.28
N TRP A 230 5.59 -47.16 32.29
CA TRP A 230 5.94 -46.08 33.22
C TRP A 230 6.44 -44.86 32.43
N VAL A 231 5.90 -43.68 32.72
CA VAL A 231 6.30 -42.40 32.11
C VAL A 231 6.34 -41.32 33.20
N LEU A 232 7.43 -40.55 33.25
CA LEU A 232 7.65 -39.56 34.32
C LEU A 232 6.97 -38.21 34.02
N GLN A 233 7.18 -37.64 32.83
CA GLN A 233 6.76 -36.28 32.49
C GLN A 233 6.49 -36.14 30.98
N VAL A 234 5.40 -35.46 30.59
CA VAL A 234 5.00 -35.25 29.18
C VAL A 234 4.41 -33.84 28.99
N SER A 235 4.94 -33.07 28.03
CA SER A 235 4.48 -31.70 27.73
C SER A 235 3.32 -31.63 26.73
N LEU A 236 3.29 -32.49 25.71
CA LEU A 236 2.21 -32.62 24.72
C LEU A 236 2.06 -34.09 24.31
N GLY A 237 0.92 -34.71 24.62
CA GLY A 237 0.71 -36.14 24.44
C GLY A 237 -0.59 -36.52 23.72
N THR A 238 -0.46 -37.30 22.65
CA THR A 238 -1.60 -37.95 21.96
C THR A 238 -1.41 -39.48 22.01
N SER A 239 -2.36 -40.21 22.61
CA SER A 239 -2.24 -41.68 22.74
C SER A 239 -3.07 -42.43 21.69
N GLY A 240 -2.43 -43.17 20.78
CA GLY A 240 -3.09 -44.11 19.88
C GLY A 240 -3.48 -45.44 20.54
N GLN A 241 -4.01 -46.35 19.73
CA GLN A 241 -4.92 -47.40 20.20
C GLN A 241 -4.21 -48.61 20.85
N CYS A 242 -4.62 -49.00 22.06
CA CYS A 242 -4.11 -50.19 22.75
C CYS A 242 -5.18 -51.29 22.87
N GLY A 243 -4.83 -52.52 22.48
CA GLY A 243 -5.69 -53.70 22.58
C GLY A 243 -5.91 -54.16 24.03
N TYR A 244 -4.83 -54.56 24.70
CA TYR A 244 -4.88 -55.06 26.08
C TYR A 244 -3.71 -54.55 26.94
N CYS A 245 -4.02 -53.85 28.03
CA CYS A 245 -3.01 -53.31 28.97
C CYS A 245 -3.38 -53.55 30.44
N ARG A 246 -2.43 -54.08 31.24
CA ARG A 246 -2.71 -54.47 32.63
C ARG A 246 -2.59 -53.32 33.65
N SER A 247 -1.64 -52.40 33.50
CA SER A 247 -1.45 -51.27 34.41
C SER A 247 -0.62 -50.15 33.78
N VAL A 248 -1.05 -48.90 33.98
CA VAL A 248 -0.39 -47.68 33.50
C VAL A 248 -0.28 -46.67 34.66
N TRP A 249 0.86 -46.00 34.77
CA TRP A 249 1.15 -44.96 35.75
C TRP A 249 1.71 -43.72 35.04
N VAL A 250 1.15 -42.54 35.33
CA VAL A 250 1.60 -41.24 34.79
C VAL A 250 1.56 -40.19 35.90
N LEU A 251 2.64 -39.44 36.08
CA LEU A 251 2.77 -38.48 37.18
C LEU A 251 2.14 -37.11 36.87
N GLN A 252 2.43 -36.51 35.71
CA GLN A 252 1.98 -35.15 35.37
C GLN A 252 1.78 -35.00 33.85
N VAL A 253 0.70 -34.33 33.45
CA VAL A 253 0.35 -34.07 32.03
C VAL A 253 -0.23 -32.65 31.87
N SER A 254 0.39 -31.83 31.03
CA SER A 254 -0.07 -30.47 30.72
C SER A 254 -1.26 -30.44 29.75
N VAL A 255 -1.15 -31.11 28.60
CA VAL A 255 -2.22 -31.25 27.60
C VAL A 255 -2.24 -32.69 27.09
N GLY A 256 -3.38 -33.37 27.23
CA GLY A 256 -3.52 -34.79 26.87
C GLY A 256 -4.79 -35.11 26.09
N THR A 257 -4.64 -35.82 24.97
CA THR A 257 -5.75 -36.42 24.21
C THR A 257 -5.61 -37.94 24.17
N ALA A 258 -6.61 -38.66 24.69
CA ALA A 258 -6.60 -40.12 24.71
C ALA A 258 -7.36 -40.70 23.53
N GLY A 259 -6.76 -41.66 22.81
CA GLY A 259 -7.38 -42.40 21.71
C GLY A 259 -8.04 -43.73 22.12
N GLN A 260 -8.75 -44.33 21.15
CA GLN A 260 -9.63 -45.49 21.34
C GLN A 260 -8.87 -46.73 21.84
N CYS A 261 -9.36 -47.45 22.85
CA CYS A 261 -8.66 -48.60 23.45
C CYS A 261 -9.61 -49.75 23.84
N GLY A 262 -9.10 -50.99 23.76
CA GLY A 262 -9.86 -52.21 24.01
C GLY A 262 -10.11 -52.52 25.50
N TYR A 263 -9.06 -52.90 26.23
CA TYR A 263 -9.18 -53.44 27.60
C TYR A 263 -8.13 -52.92 28.59
N TYR A 264 -8.59 -52.36 29.71
CA TYR A 264 -7.73 -51.92 30.84
C TYR A 264 -8.18 -52.49 32.21
N ARG A 265 -7.22 -52.94 33.02
CA ARG A 265 -7.47 -53.40 34.40
C ARG A 265 -7.37 -52.30 35.48
N SER A 266 -6.43 -51.36 35.36
CA SER A 266 -6.29 -50.24 36.31
C SER A 266 -5.42 -49.11 35.76
N VAL A 267 -5.85 -47.86 35.94
CA VAL A 267 -5.16 -46.63 35.52
C VAL A 267 -5.13 -45.63 36.68
N TRP A 268 -3.99 -44.97 36.88
CA TRP A 268 -3.77 -43.94 37.90
C TRP A 268 -3.14 -42.69 37.27
N VAL A 269 -3.69 -41.51 37.57
CA VAL A 269 -3.18 -40.20 37.11
C VAL A 269 -3.32 -39.18 38.25
N LEU A 270 -2.26 -38.40 38.51
CA LEU A 270 -2.23 -37.45 39.63
C LEU A 270 -2.85 -36.08 39.26
N GLN A 271 -2.34 -35.39 38.24
CA GLN A 271 -2.86 -34.09 37.78
C GLN A 271 -2.98 -34.02 36.26
N VAL A 272 -4.04 -33.37 35.78
CA VAL A 272 -4.29 -33.06 34.35
C VAL A 272 -4.86 -31.64 34.23
N SER A 273 -4.18 -30.74 33.50
CA SER A 273 -4.67 -29.38 33.29
C SER A 273 -5.76 -29.29 32.21
N VAL A 274 -5.55 -29.91 31.04
CA VAL A 274 -6.56 -30.02 29.97
C VAL A 274 -6.59 -31.45 29.42
N GLY A 275 -7.75 -32.09 29.44
CA GLY A 275 -7.89 -33.51 29.05
C GLY A 275 -9.12 -33.81 28.18
N THR A 276 -8.92 -34.56 27.11
CA THR A 276 -10.00 -35.18 26.32
C THR A 276 -9.88 -36.70 26.32
N ALA A 277 -10.97 -37.41 26.65
CA ALA A 277 -10.96 -38.86 26.82
C ALA A 277 -11.63 -39.59 25.64
N GLY A 278 -10.87 -40.38 24.88
CA GLY A 278 -11.38 -41.25 23.82
C GLY A 278 -12.02 -42.55 24.31
N GLN A 279 -12.48 -43.35 23.35
CA GLN A 279 -13.39 -44.48 23.60
C GLN A 279 -12.71 -45.66 24.30
N CYS A 280 -13.18 -46.08 25.49
CA CYS A 280 -12.80 -47.37 26.11
C CYS A 280 -13.87 -48.45 25.84
N GLY A 281 -13.45 -49.62 25.36
CA GLY A 281 -14.30 -50.80 25.28
C GLY A 281 -14.65 -51.36 26.67
N TYR A 282 -13.65 -51.76 27.45
CA TYR A 282 -13.83 -52.33 28.79
C TYR A 282 -12.76 -51.86 29.79
N CYS A 283 -13.18 -51.18 30.86
CA CYS A 283 -12.29 -50.53 31.81
C CYS A 283 -12.71 -50.87 33.27
N ARG A 284 -11.87 -51.58 34.05
CA ARG A 284 -12.28 -52.08 35.38
C ARG A 284 -12.27 -51.03 36.51
N SER A 285 -11.27 -50.16 36.59
CA SER A 285 -11.19 -49.12 37.63
C SER A 285 -10.24 -47.99 37.25
N VAL A 286 -10.66 -46.75 37.49
CA VAL A 286 -9.92 -45.52 37.17
C VAL A 286 -9.94 -44.59 38.40
N TRP A 287 -8.80 -43.96 38.69
CA TRP A 287 -8.63 -42.95 39.75
C TRP A 287 -7.95 -41.71 39.19
N VAL A 288 -8.54 -40.54 39.43
CA VAL A 288 -8.00 -39.22 39.04
C VAL A 288 -8.19 -38.23 40.20
N LEU A 289 -7.14 -37.52 40.60
CA LEU A 289 -7.20 -36.61 41.75
C LEU A 289 -7.78 -35.24 41.38
N GLN A 290 -7.27 -34.58 40.33
CA GLN A 290 -7.63 -33.19 39.99
C GLN A 290 -7.69 -32.97 38.47
N VAL A 291 -8.74 -32.31 37.99
CA VAL A 291 -8.95 -31.96 36.56
C VAL A 291 -9.52 -30.54 36.43
N SER A 292 -8.85 -29.65 35.71
CA SER A 292 -9.37 -28.28 35.48
C SER A 292 -10.40 -28.19 34.34
N VAL A 293 -10.12 -28.79 33.18
CA VAL A 293 -11.06 -28.84 32.03
C VAL A 293 -11.08 -30.25 31.43
N GLY A 294 -12.26 -30.86 31.33
CA GLY A 294 -12.40 -32.26 30.87
C GLY A 294 -13.59 -32.51 29.94
N THR A 295 -13.37 -33.29 28.87
CA THR A 295 -14.44 -33.82 28.01
C THR A 295 -14.36 -35.35 27.90
N ALA A 296 -15.51 -36.02 28.00
CA ALA A 296 -15.58 -37.49 28.00
C ALA A 296 -16.21 -38.05 26.70
N GLY A 297 -15.54 -39.02 26.07
CA GLY A 297 -16.00 -39.72 24.87
C GLY A 297 -16.77 -41.03 25.13
N GLN A 298 -17.34 -41.59 24.07
CA GLN A 298 -18.24 -42.75 24.13
C GLN A 298 -17.55 -44.01 24.69
N CYS A 299 -18.16 -44.70 25.64
CA CYS A 299 -17.54 -45.87 26.30
C CYS A 299 -18.50 -47.06 26.50
N GLY A 300 -17.96 -48.28 26.40
CA GLY A 300 -18.71 -49.53 26.52
C GLY A 300 -19.08 -49.89 27.97
N TYR A 301 -18.09 -50.28 28.78
CA TYR A 301 -18.33 -50.88 30.10
C TYR A 301 -17.36 -50.42 31.20
N TYR A 302 -17.89 -49.88 32.30
CA TYR A 302 -17.13 -49.54 33.53
C TYR A 302 -17.69 -50.20 34.80
N ARG A 303 -16.80 -50.65 35.70
CA ARG A 303 -17.19 -51.18 37.03
C ARG A 303 -17.17 -50.13 38.15
N SER A 304 -16.22 -49.19 38.15
CA SER A 304 -16.14 -48.10 39.16
C SER A 304 -15.22 -46.97 38.72
N VAL A 305 -15.65 -45.72 38.90
CA VAL A 305 -14.90 -44.49 38.60
C VAL A 305 -14.95 -43.55 39.80
N TRP A 306 -13.81 -42.94 40.14
CA TRP A 306 -13.65 -41.96 41.22
C TRP A 306 -12.92 -40.71 40.70
N VAL A 307 -13.51 -39.53 40.92
CA VAL A 307 -12.92 -38.22 40.61
C VAL A 307 -13.18 -37.25 41.77
N LEU A 308 -12.14 -36.58 42.28
CA LEU A 308 -12.28 -35.71 43.45
C LEU A 308 -12.86 -34.33 43.09
N GLN A 309 -12.26 -33.62 42.10
CA GLN A 309 -12.62 -32.24 41.79
C GLN A 309 -12.56 -31.96 40.28
N VAL A 310 -13.59 -31.27 39.75
CA VAL A 310 -13.71 -30.88 38.34
C VAL A 310 -14.27 -29.45 38.22
N SER A 311 -13.59 -28.53 37.53
CA SER A 311 -14.12 -27.17 37.31
C SER A 311 -15.06 -27.06 36.09
N VAL A 312 -14.71 -27.66 34.95
CA VAL A 312 -15.57 -27.67 33.74
C VAL A 312 -15.58 -29.07 33.11
N GLY A 313 -16.78 -29.62 32.86
CA GLY A 313 -16.97 -30.98 32.37
C GLY A 313 -18.05 -31.13 31.29
N THR A 314 -17.90 -32.12 30.40
CA THR A 314 -18.98 -32.62 29.53
C THR A 314 -19.00 -34.15 29.52
N ALA A 315 -20.20 -34.76 29.68
CA ALA A 315 -20.36 -36.20 29.83
C ALA A 315 -20.85 -36.89 28.54
N GLY A 316 -19.99 -37.74 27.96
CA GLY A 316 -20.30 -38.55 26.78
C GLY A 316 -21.07 -39.84 27.05
N GLN A 317 -21.52 -40.46 25.96
CA GLN A 317 -22.43 -41.62 26.00
C GLN A 317 -21.77 -42.86 26.63
N CYS A 318 -22.42 -43.42 27.65
CA CYS A 318 -21.99 -44.67 28.30
C CYS A 318 -22.99 -45.81 28.04
N GLY A 319 -22.47 -46.97 27.65
CA GLY A 319 -23.28 -48.19 27.46
C GLY A 319 -23.74 -48.79 28.79
N TYR A 320 -22.80 -49.09 29.70
CA TYR A 320 -23.11 -49.73 30.99
C TYR A 320 -22.13 -49.31 32.11
N CYS A 321 -22.65 -48.75 33.21
CA CYS A 321 -21.84 -48.31 34.36
C CYS A 321 -22.46 -48.74 35.71
N ARG A 322 -21.67 -49.37 36.58
CA ARG A 322 -22.17 -49.87 37.88
C ARG A 322 -22.21 -48.83 39.01
N SER A 323 -21.25 -47.90 39.08
CA SER A 323 -21.19 -46.85 40.12
C SER A 323 -20.18 -45.75 39.76
N VAL A 324 -20.56 -44.49 39.98
CA VAL A 324 -19.75 -43.28 39.73
C VAL A 324 -19.83 -42.36 40.95
N TRP A 325 -18.70 -41.77 41.33
CA TRP A 325 -18.58 -40.80 42.42
C TRP A 325 -17.82 -39.54 41.95
N VAL A 326 -18.42 -38.36 42.15
CA VAL A 326 -17.83 -37.04 41.87
C VAL A 326 -18.19 -36.08 43.00
N LEU A 327 -17.21 -35.39 43.58
CA LEU A 327 -17.42 -34.57 44.78
C LEU A 327 -17.95 -33.16 44.48
N GLN A 328 -17.34 -32.45 43.52
CA GLN A 328 -17.72 -31.09 43.11
C GLN A 328 -17.61 -30.88 41.59
N VAL A 329 -18.56 -30.11 41.03
CA VAL A 329 -18.62 -29.69 39.63
C VAL A 329 -19.17 -28.25 39.56
N SER A 330 -18.49 -27.31 38.90
CA SER A 330 -19.07 -25.98 38.63
C SER A 330 -19.91 -25.96 37.35
N VAL A 331 -19.40 -26.51 36.24
CA VAL A 331 -20.08 -26.55 34.93
C VAL A 331 -20.09 -27.98 34.37
N GLY A 332 -21.26 -28.51 33.97
CA GLY A 332 -21.40 -29.90 33.51
C GLY A 332 -22.59 -30.17 32.59
N THR A 333 -22.40 -30.56 31.32
CA THR A 333 -23.50 -31.03 30.44
C THR A 333 -23.63 -32.56 30.42
N ALA A 334 -24.86 -33.08 30.27
CA ALA A 334 -25.17 -34.51 30.41
C ALA A 334 -25.67 -35.15 29.09
N GLY A 335 -24.89 -36.09 28.53
CA GLY A 335 -25.25 -36.85 27.33
C GLY A 335 -26.08 -38.12 27.57
N GLN A 336 -26.80 -38.54 26.52
CA GLN A 336 -27.65 -39.75 26.53
C GLN A 336 -26.88 -41.02 26.90
N SER A 337 -27.49 -41.92 27.67
CA SER A 337 -26.87 -43.18 28.09
C SER A 337 -27.88 -44.27 28.49
N GLY A 338 -27.47 -45.53 28.40
CA GLY A 338 -28.37 -46.69 28.37
C GLY A 338 -28.81 -47.21 29.75
N TYR A 339 -27.87 -47.42 30.69
CA TYR A 339 -28.17 -48.07 31.97
C TYR A 339 -27.24 -47.66 33.12
N TYR A 340 -27.81 -47.19 34.23
CA TYR A 340 -27.10 -46.93 35.50
C TYR A 340 -27.78 -47.58 36.70
N ARG A 341 -26.97 -48.02 37.69
CA ARG A 341 -27.48 -48.52 38.98
C ARG A 341 -27.62 -47.45 40.07
N SER A 342 -26.71 -46.47 40.11
CA SER A 342 -26.69 -45.37 41.10
C SER A 342 -25.69 -44.29 40.70
N VAL A 343 -26.09 -43.01 40.81
CA VAL A 343 -25.26 -41.82 40.51
C VAL A 343 -25.40 -40.80 41.65
N TRP A 344 -24.28 -40.20 42.07
CA TRP A 344 -24.23 -39.18 43.13
C TRP A 344 -23.45 -37.96 42.63
N VAL A 345 -24.00 -36.76 42.84
CA VAL A 345 -23.39 -35.45 42.50
C VAL A 345 -23.80 -34.45 43.59
N LEU A 346 -22.85 -33.73 44.20
CA LEU A 346 -23.11 -32.93 45.41
C LEU A 346 -23.55 -31.48 45.13
N GLN A 347 -22.94 -30.82 44.14
CA GLN A 347 -23.26 -29.45 43.69
C GLN A 347 -23.01 -29.32 42.18
N VAL A 348 -23.82 -28.49 41.50
CA VAL A 348 -23.63 -28.05 40.11
C VAL A 348 -24.22 -26.65 39.91
N SER A 349 -23.56 -25.78 39.13
CA SER A 349 -24.07 -24.43 38.78
C SER A 349 -24.68 -24.36 37.37
N VAL A 350 -24.22 -25.21 36.45
CA VAL A 350 -24.62 -25.22 35.02
C VAL A 350 -24.79 -26.66 34.53
N ARG A 351 -26.01 -27.04 34.10
CA ARG A 351 -26.36 -28.39 33.63
C ARG A 351 -27.60 -28.47 32.70
N THR A 352 -27.47 -28.14 31.41
CA THR A 352 -28.55 -28.40 30.42
C THR A 352 -28.81 -29.91 30.27
N ALA A 353 -30.09 -30.28 30.08
CA ALA A 353 -30.58 -31.65 30.27
C ALA A 353 -30.76 -32.45 28.96
N GLY A 354 -30.40 -33.73 29.00
CA GLY A 354 -30.61 -34.72 27.94
C GLY A 354 -31.29 -35.99 28.47
N GLN A 355 -31.95 -36.74 27.58
CA GLN A 355 -32.76 -37.91 27.93
C GLN A 355 -31.94 -39.11 28.45
N CYS A 356 -32.53 -39.90 29.35
CA CYS A 356 -31.91 -41.08 29.97
C CYS A 356 -32.77 -42.34 29.69
N GLY A 357 -32.13 -43.47 29.35
CA GLY A 357 -32.83 -44.71 28.97
C GLY A 357 -33.43 -45.50 30.14
N TYR A 358 -32.64 -45.75 31.20
CA TYR A 358 -33.13 -46.38 32.44
C TYR A 358 -32.24 -46.02 33.64
N CYS A 359 -32.85 -45.64 34.77
CA CYS A 359 -32.14 -45.24 36.00
C CYS A 359 -32.95 -45.63 37.24
N ARG A 360 -32.28 -46.12 38.30
CA ARG A 360 -32.94 -46.49 39.58
C ARG A 360 -32.87 -45.40 40.66
N SER A 361 -32.05 -44.36 40.50
CA SER A 361 -32.03 -43.13 41.32
C SER A 361 -31.01 -42.11 40.78
N VAL A 362 -31.33 -40.80 40.84
CA VAL A 362 -30.53 -39.65 40.38
C VAL A 362 -30.90 -38.41 41.22
N TRP A 363 -29.94 -37.54 41.56
CA TRP A 363 -30.14 -36.31 42.37
C TRP A 363 -29.18 -35.17 41.91
N VAL A 364 -29.66 -34.01 41.41
CA VAL A 364 -28.83 -32.87 40.88
C VAL A 364 -29.57 -31.50 40.78
N LEU A 365 -28.85 -30.35 40.71
CA LEU A 365 -29.35 -28.94 40.60
C LEU A 365 -28.81 -28.15 39.32
N GLN A 366 -29.48 -27.07 38.84
CA GLN A 366 -29.08 -25.96 37.86
C GLN A 366 -28.71 -26.17 36.34
N VAL A 367 -28.43 -25.13 35.49
CA VAL A 367 -28.52 -25.08 33.95
C VAL A 367 -27.68 -23.96 33.20
N SER A 368 -27.01 -24.21 32.01
CA SER A 368 -26.58 -23.21 30.91
C SER A 368 -25.88 -23.84 29.63
N VAL A 369 -25.33 -23.07 28.62
CA VAL A 369 -24.86 -23.47 27.21
C VAL A 369 -23.77 -22.53 26.54
N GLY A 370 -23.00 -22.95 25.48
CA GLY A 370 -22.22 -22.09 24.50
C GLY A 370 -21.33 -22.80 23.41
N THR A 371 -21.00 -22.21 22.21
CA THR A 371 -20.27 -22.83 21.02
C THR A 371 -19.68 -21.86 19.90
N ALA A 372 -18.65 -22.24 19.07
CA ALA A 372 -18.11 -21.50 17.86
C ALA A 372 -17.17 -22.31 16.85
N GLY A 373 -16.75 -21.77 15.66
CA GLY A 373 -15.69 -22.35 14.73
C GLY A 373 -15.54 -21.78 13.25
N GLN A 374 -14.47 -22.11 12.45
CA GLN A 374 -14.26 -21.75 10.99
C GLN A 374 -13.48 -22.80 10.12
N CYS A 375 -13.76 -22.91 8.80
CA CYS A 375 -13.13 -23.78 7.75
C CYS A 375 -13.60 -23.32 6.32
N GLY A 376 -13.09 -23.65 5.11
CA GLY A 376 -11.94 -24.41 4.55
C GLY A 376 -12.30 -25.10 3.19
N TYR A 377 -11.43 -25.13 2.14
CA TYR A 377 -11.89 -25.48 0.75
C TYR A 377 -10.91 -26.17 -0.26
N TYR A 378 -10.05 -25.42 -0.98
CA TYR A 378 -9.56 -25.78 -2.34
C TYR A 378 -8.87 -27.13 -2.57
N ARG A 379 -8.13 -27.66 -1.58
CA ARG A 379 -7.36 -28.91 -1.74
C ARG A 379 -8.24 -30.11 -2.12
N ALA A 380 -9.50 -30.11 -1.69
CA ALA A 380 -10.44 -31.20 -1.99
C ALA A 380 -10.83 -31.29 -3.48
N MET A 381 -10.79 -30.17 -4.22
CA MET A 381 -11.26 -30.09 -5.61
C MET A 381 -10.40 -30.94 -6.56
N PHE A 382 -9.07 -30.87 -6.45
CA PHE A 382 -8.17 -31.51 -7.42
C PHE A 382 -7.61 -32.86 -6.97
N THR A 383 -7.55 -33.15 -5.65
CA THR A 383 -7.10 -34.47 -5.15
C THR A 383 -8.26 -35.42 -4.79
N GLY A 384 -9.52 -35.02 -5.02
CA GLY A 384 -10.72 -35.71 -4.53
C GLY A 384 -11.35 -36.73 -5.48
N GLY A 385 -10.76 -36.99 -6.66
CA GLY A 385 -11.39 -37.80 -7.71
C GLY A 385 -12.55 -37.11 -8.43
N MET A 386 -12.58 -35.77 -8.38
CA MET A 386 -13.57 -34.93 -9.08
C MET A 386 -13.33 -34.92 -10.59
N ARG A 387 -14.37 -34.53 -11.35
CA ARG A 387 -14.43 -34.61 -12.82
C ARG A 387 -13.25 -33.95 -13.54
N GLU A 388 -12.79 -32.85 -12.97
CA GLU A 388 -11.72 -31.97 -13.45
C GLU A 388 -10.37 -32.69 -13.54
N SER A 389 -10.15 -33.74 -12.73
CA SER A 389 -8.91 -34.55 -12.74
C SER A 389 -8.74 -35.42 -13.99
N THR A 390 -9.78 -35.57 -14.81
CA THR A 390 -9.81 -36.43 -16.00
C THR A 390 -10.09 -35.69 -17.31
N GLN A 391 -10.04 -34.36 -17.31
CA GLN A 391 -10.35 -33.54 -18.50
C GLN A 391 -9.08 -33.12 -19.26
N GLU A 392 -9.13 -33.17 -20.60
CA GLU A 392 -8.07 -32.66 -21.48
C GLU A 392 -8.06 -31.13 -21.55
N ALA A 393 -9.23 -30.51 -21.31
CA ALA A 393 -9.42 -29.07 -21.23
C ALA A 393 -9.94 -28.65 -19.84
N ILE A 394 -9.25 -27.72 -19.16
CA ILE A 394 -9.64 -27.24 -17.82
C ILE A 394 -10.02 -25.75 -17.86
N GLU A 395 -11.25 -25.45 -17.43
CA GLU A 395 -11.78 -24.09 -17.32
C GLU A 395 -11.32 -23.42 -16.00
N LEU A 396 -10.51 -22.37 -16.08
CA LEU A 396 -10.01 -21.64 -14.92
C LEU A 396 -10.84 -20.37 -14.68
N ARG A 397 -11.58 -20.32 -13.55
CA ARG A 397 -12.43 -19.18 -13.17
C ARG A 397 -11.71 -18.24 -12.21
N GLY A 398 -11.87 -16.93 -12.41
CA GLY A 398 -11.29 -15.88 -11.56
C GLY A 398 -9.93 -15.33 -12.00
N LEU A 399 -9.41 -15.78 -13.15
CA LEU A 399 -8.19 -15.24 -13.77
C LEU A 399 -8.53 -14.58 -15.12
N SER A 400 -7.71 -13.64 -15.58
CA SER A 400 -7.81 -13.08 -16.93
C SER A 400 -7.03 -13.93 -17.93
N ALA A 401 -7.57 -14.12 -19.14
CA ALA A 401 -6.92 -14.94 -20.17
C ALA A 401 -5.56 -14.37 -20.59
N ARG A 402 -5.47 -13.04 -20.75
CA ARG A 402 -4.21 -12.29 -20.95
C ARG A 402 -3.21 -12.51 -19.82
N GLY A 403 -3.64 -12.50 -18.56
CA GLY A 403 -2.77 -12.77 -17.41
C GLY A 403 -2.22 -14.19 -17.40
N LEU A 404 -3.09 -15.19 -17.64
CA LEU A 404 -2.65 -16.59 -17.78
C LEU A 404 -1.66 -16.75 -18.95
N LYS A 405 -1.91 -16.10 -20.09
CA LYS A 405 -1.01 -16.11 -21.25
C LYS A 405 0.41 -15.65 -20.87
N HIS A 406 0.54 -14.50 -20.20
CA HIS A 406 1.84 -13.99 -19.77
C HIS A 406 2.54 -14.91 -18.74
N ILE A 407 1.80 -15.54 -17.84
CA ILE A 407 2.35 -16.53 -16.89
C ILE A 407 2.86 -17.79 -17.61
N ILE A 408 2.12 -18.28 -18.62
CA ILE A 408 2.54 -19.41 -19.45
C ILE A 408 3.77 -19.02 -20.27
N ASP A 409 3.76 -17.85 -20.91
CA ASP A 409 4.88 -17.42 -21.77
C ASP A 409 6.17 -17.24 -20.94
N PHE A 410 6.08 -16.67 -19.73
CA PHE A 410 7.17 -16.65 -18.74
C PHE A 410 7.69 -18.07 -18.40
N ALA A 411 6.81 -19.06 -18.23
CA ALA A 411 7.22 -20.44 -17.94
C ALA A 411 7.99 -21.12 -19.11
N TYR A 412 7.96 -20.55 -20.32
CA TYR A 412 8.70 -21.04 -21.49
C TYR A 412 9.89 -20.15 -21.91
N SER A 413 9.91 -18.85 -21.58
CA SER A 413 11.03 -17.94 -21.90
C SER A 413 11.91 -17.54 -20.71
N ALA A 414 11.39 -17.65 -19.48
CA ALA A 414 11.94 -17.08 -18.24
C ALA A 414 12.10 -15.55 -18.23
N GLU A 415 11.50 -14.82 -19.18
CA GLU A 415 11.53 -13.35 -19.23
C GLU A 415 10.55 -12.75 -18.22
N MET A 416 11.06 -12.38 -17.05
CA MET A 416 10.26 -12.06 -15.85
C MET A 416 9.44 -10.75 -15.93
N LEU A 417 9.75 -9.86 -16.87
CA LEU A 417 9.19 -8.50 -16.97
C LEU A 417 7.64 -8.44 -16.98
N PRO A 418 6.91 -9.22 -17.82
CA PRO A 418 5.46 -9.07 -17.97
C PRO A 418 4.66 -9.47 -16.72
N VAL A 419 5.24 -10.24 -15.80
CA VAL A 419 4.54 -10.73 -14.60
C VAL A 419 4.52 -9.67 -13.50
N VAL A 420 5.61 -8.91 -13.35
CA VAL A 420 5.67 -7.80 -12.38
C VAL A 420 4.71 -6.68 -12.80
N GLU A 421 4.66 -6.36 -14.09
CA GLU A 421 3.71 -5.39 -14.68
C GLU A 421 2.25 -5.81 -14.41
N LEU A 422 1.90 -7.09 -14.63
CA LEU A 422 0.55 -7.61 -14.37
C LEU A 422 0.18 -7.58 -12.88
N CYS A 423 1.14 -7.84 -11.99
CA CYS A 423 0.94 -7.69 -10.55
C CYS A 423 0.79 -6.23 -10.12
N GLU A 424 1.52 -5.29 -10.73
CA GLU A 424 1.29 -3.86 -10.52
C GLU A 424 -0.09 -3.43 -11.02
N GLU A 425 -0.54 -3.85 -12.21
CA GLU A 425 -1.89 -3.56 -12.72
C GLU A 425 -2.97 -4.09 -11.77
N PHE A 426 -2.82 -5.32 -11.28
CA PHE A 426 -3.75 -5.89 -10.30
C PHE A 426 -3.79 -5.08 -8.99
N LEU A 427 -2.64 -4.73 -8.42
CA LEU A 427 -2.57 -3.93 -7.18
C LEU A 427 -3.06 -2.49 -7.37
N LYS A 428 -2.88 -1.89 -8.55
CA LYS A 428 -3.50 -0.61 -8.92
C LYS A 428 -5.02 -0.74 -9.02
N SER A 429 -5.54 -1.85 -9.54
CA SER A 429 -6.99 -2.12 -9.65
C SER A 429 -7.68 -2.40 -8.31
N ALA A 430 -6.93 -2.93 -7.32
CA ALA A 430 -7.42 -3.32 -6.00
C ALA A 430 -7.24 -2.22 -4.92
N MET A 431 -6.90 -1.00 -5.33
CA MET A 431 -6.58 0.11 -4.42
C MET A 431 -7.85 0.81 -3.90
N SER A 432 -8.10 0.69 -2.60
CA SER A 432 -9.15 1.40 -1.85
C SER A 432 -8.53 2.22 -0.72
N VAL A 433 -9.36 2.98 0.01
CA VAL A 433 -8.94 3.70 1.23
C VAL A 433 -8.29 2.75 2.25
N ASP A 434 -8.87 1.56 2.39
CA ASP A 434 -8.47 0.51 3.34
C ASP A 434 -7.21 -0.25 2.88
N THR A 435 -7.05 -0.50 1.57
CA THR A 435 -5.92 -1.28 1.06
C THR A 435 -4.69 -0.45 0.70
N CYS A 436 -4.83 0.86 0.43
CA CYS A 436 -3.75 1.67 -0.15
C CYS A 436 -2.47 1.73 0.70
N LEU A 437 -2.58 1.81 2.04
CA LEU A 437 -1.41 1.85 2.93
C LEU A 437 -0.63 0.53 2.90
N HIS A 438 -1.35 -0.60 2.96
CA HIS A 438 -0.78 -1.95 2.82
C HIS A 438 -0.11 -2.15 1.45
N ILE A 439 -0.77 -1.73 0.36
CA ILE A 439 -0.21 -1.79 -1.00
C ILE A 439 1.04 -0.88 -1.10
N GLY A 440 1.07 0.27 -0.44
CA GLY A 440 2.23 1.17 -0.35
C GLY A 440 3.42 0.58 0.42
N GLN A 441 3.15 -0.16 1.51
CA GLN A 441 4.18 -0.92 2.21
C GLN A 441 4.78 -2.01 1.30
N MET A 442 3.94 -2.78 0.60
CA MET A 442 4.39 -3.79 -0.38
C MET A 442 5.20 -3.16 -1.51
N ALA A 443 4.71 -2.05 -2.09
CA ALA A 443 5.42 -1.32 -3.15
C ALA A 443 6.79 -0.82 -2.69
N THR A 444 6.92 -0.42 -1.42
CA THR A 444 8.20 0.00 -0.83
C THR A 444 9.12 -1.21 -0.58
N ALA A 445 8.61 -2.29 0.00
CA ALA A 445 9.37 -3.50 0.29
C ALA A 445 9.92 -4.20 -0.97
N PHE A 446 9.17 -4.15 -2.08
CA PHE A 446 9.57 -4.71 -3.38
C PHE A 446 10.18 -3.66 -4.35
N SER A 447 10.38 -2.42 -3.90
CA SER A 447 10.94 -1.31 -4.71
C SER A 447 10.19 -1.01 -6.03
N LEU A 448 8.87 -1.24 -6.03
CA LEU A 448 7.98 -1.05 -7.18
C LEU A 448 7.64 0.43 -7.37
N ALA A 449 8.49 1.17 -8.09
CA ALA A 449 8.40 2.62 -8.23
C ALA A 449 7.07 3.10 -8.85
N SER A 450 6.59 2.42 -9.90
CA SER A 450 5.36 2.80 -10.62
C SER A 450 4.09 2.51 -9.80
N LEU A 451 4.07 1.39 -9.06
CA LEU A 451 3.04 1.16 -8.04
C LEU A 451 3.10 2.18 -6.90
N LYS A 452 4.30 2.54 -6.42
CA LYS A 452 4.47 3.52 -5.34
C LYS A 452 3.97 4.90 -5.75
N GLU A 453 4.29 5.38 -6.95
CA GLU A 453 3.76 6.65 -7.46
C GLU A 453 2.22 6.63 -7.59
N SER A 454 1.65 5.48 -7.99
CA SER A 454 0.21 5.28 -8.05
C SER A 454 -0.43 5.36 -6.65
N VAL A 455 0.16 4.68 -5.65
CA VAL A 455 -0.31 4.73 -4.25
C VAL A 455 -0.16 6.13 -3.65
N ASP A 456 0.96 6.81 -3.89
CA ASP A 456 1.15 8.19 -3.40
C ASP A 456 0.14 9.14 -4.05
N THR A 457 -0.13 9.01 -5.34
CA THR A 457 -1.15 9.79 -6.06
C THR A 457 -2.57 9.53 -5.56
N PHE A 458 -2.91 8.28 -5.24
CA PHE A 458 -4.19 7.93 -4.60
C PHE A 458 -4.27 8.49 -3.17
N THR A 459 -3.18 8.37 -2.40
CA THR A 459 -3.11 8.87 -1.02
C THR A 459 -3.26 10.38 -0.96
N PHE A 460 -2.62 11.13 -1.86
CA PHE A 460 -2.82 12.58 -1.98
C PHE A 460 -4.26 12.98 -2.33
N ARG A 461 -5.03 12.10 -2.99
CA ARG A 461 -6.43 12.33 -3.38
C ARG A 461 -7.45 11.97 -2.28
N HIS A 462 -7.12 10.99 -1.44
CA HIS A 462 -8.01 10.44 -0.42
C HIS A 462 -7.49 10.63 1.02
N PHE A 463 -6.48 11.48 1.22
CA PHE A 463 -5.71 11.59 2.48
C PHE A 463 -6.59 11.69 3.73
N ARG A 464 -7.63 12.53 3.70
CA ARG A 464 -8.58 12.70 4.82
C ARG A 464 -9.22 11.36 5.22
N GLN A 465 -9.80 10.62 4.28
CA GLN A 465 -10.45 9.33 4.52
C GLN A 465 -9.46 8.25 4.99
N ILE A 466 -8.20 8.34 4.54
CA ILE A 466 -7.10 7.45 4.95
C ILE A 466 -6.64 7.80 6.38
N SER A 467 -6.58 9.09 6.73
CA SER A 467 -6.16 9.57 8.06
C SER A 467 -7.14 9.23 9.19
N GLU A 468 -8.36 8.80 8.84
CA GLU A 468 -9.39 8.30 9.76
C GLU A 468 -9.22 6.78 10.07
N GLN A 469 -8.49 6.02 9.24
CA GLN A 469 -8.25 4.58 9.43
C GLN A 469 -7.28 4.27 10.58
N GLU A 470 -7.33 3.06 11.15
CA GLU A 470 -6.39 2.66 12.22
C GLU A 470 -4.97 2.42 11.69
N ASP A 471 -4.82 1.89 10.47
CA ASP A 471 -3.52 1.62 9.82
C ASP A 471 -2.66 2.88 9.65
N PHE A 472 -3.29 4.06 9.56
CA PHE A 472 -2.60 5.35 9.49
C PHE A 472 -1.72 5.62 10.72
N LEU A 473 -2.11 5.10 11.89
CA LEU A 473 -1.38 5.28 13.15
C LEU A 473 -0.06 4.49 13.18
N GLN A 474 0.08 3.49 12.30
CA GLN A 474 1.29 2.68 12.12
C GLN A 474 2.24 3.25 11.04
N LEU A 475 1.93 4.42 10.45
CA LEU A 475 2.82 5.04 9.46
C LEU A 475 4.16 5.47 10.08
N PRO A 476 5.30 5.17 9.45
CA PRO A 476 6.59 5.73 9.83
C PRO A 476 6.62 7.27 9.71
N LEU A 477 7.34 7.94 10.62
CA LEU A 477 7.50 9.40 10.65
C LEU A 477 7.82 9.98 9.27
N GLU A 478 8.82 9.44 8.57
CA GLU A 478 9.23 9.91 7.24
C GLU A 478 8.09 9.93 6.21
N ARG A 479 7.16 8.97 6.28
CA ARG A 479 6.00 8.90 5.39
C ARG A 479 4.91 9.90 5.79
N LEU A 480 4.71 10.12 7.10
CA LEU A 480 3.82 11.18 7.57
C LEU A 480 4.34 12.56 7.13
N LEU A 481 5.61 12.87 7.38
CA LEU A 481 6.25 14.13 6.97
C LEU A 481 6.17 14.32 5.45
N PHE A 482 6.44 13.28 4.66
CA PHE A 482 6.30 13.29 3.19
C PHE A 482 4.89 13.71 2.73
N PHE A 483 3.83 13.24 3.39
CA PHE A 483 2.47 13.68 3.08
C PHE A 483 2.20 15.11 3.59
N LEU A 484 2.51 15.39 4.86
CA LEU A 484 2.23 16.69 5.50
C LEU A 484 2.97 17.87 4.87
N GLN A 485 4.13 17.67 4.24
CA GLN A 485 4.84 18.76 3.54
C GLN A 485 4.30 19.05 2.12
N SER A 486 3.51 18.14 1.55
CA SER A 486 3.15 18.15 0.12
C SER A 486 2.11 19.21 -0.26
N ASN A 487 2.28 19.79 -1.46
CA ASN A 487 1.29 20.64 -2.16
C ASN A 487 0.32 19.84 -3.06
N LYS A 488 0.51 18.51 -3.18
CA LYS A 488 -0.32 17.63 -4.03
C LYS A 488 -1.61 17.15 -3.36
N LEU A 489 -1.78 17.41 -2.06
CA LEU A 489 -2.95 17.05 -1.27
C LEU A 489 -4.22 17.73 -1.80
N LYS A 490 -5.31 16.95 -1.91
CA LYS A 490 -6.61 17.40 -2.43
C LYS A 490 -7.71 17.19 -1.40
N ALA A 491 -8.70 18.08 -1.42
CA ALA A 491 -9.90 18.00 -0.57
C ALA A 491 -9.61 17.86 0.94
N CYS A 492 -8.52 18.47 1.40
CA CYS A 492 -8.04 18.39 2.78
C CYS A 492 -7.64 19.79 3.26
N SER A 493 -8.19 20.23 4.39
CA SER A 493 -7.86 21.50 5.03
C SER A 493 -6.65 21.37 5.95
N GLU A 494 -5.99 22.49 6.30
CA GLU A 494 -4.92 22.44 7.32
C GLU A 494 -5.43 21.94 8.67
N LEU A 495 -6.71 22.16 8.99
CA LEU A 495 -7.35 21.61 10.19
C LEU A 495 -7.51 20.07 10.13
N ASP A 496 -7.86 19.52 8.96
CA ASP A 496 -7.86 18.05 8.75
C ASP A 496 -6.43 17.49 8.92
N LEU A 497 -5.42 18.17 8.38
CA LEU A 497 -4.00 17.78 8.54
C LEU A 497 -3.53 17.89 10.00
N PHE A 498 -3.96 18.91 10.73
CA PHE A 498 -3.70 19.05 12.17
C PHE A 498 -4.31 17.90 12.96
N HIS A 499 -5.59 17.57 12.74
CA HIS A 499 -6.23 16.43 13.41
C HIS A 499 -5.54 15.10 13.09
N ALA A 500 -5.14 14.88 11.83
CA ALA A 500 -4.37 13.71 11.42
C ALA A 500 -3.02 13.62 12.14
N ALA A 501 -2.27 14.73 12.20
CA ALA A 501 -0.99 14.82 12.89
C ALA A 501 -1.11 14.57 14.41
N ILE A 502 -2.07 15.22 15.07
CA ILE A 502 -2.33 15.02 16.50
C ILE A 502 -2.76 13.58 16.80
N ARG A 503 -3.63 12.98 15.98
CA ARG A 503 -4.06 11.58 16.15
C ARG A 503 -2.88 10.60 16.03
N TRP A 504 -1.92 10.85 15.13
CA TRP A 504 -0.70 10.05 15.00
C TRP A 504 0.29 10.27 16.16
N LEU A 505 0.40 11.50 16.67
CA LEU A 505 1.24 11.85 17.83
C LEU A 505 0.69 11.29 19.16
N GLN A 506 -0.63 11.18 19.30
CA GLN A 506 -1.31 10.66 20.50
C GLN A 506 -1.33 9.13 20.60
N PHE A 507 -0.91 8.40 19.57
CA PHE A 507 -0.95 6.93 19.55
C PHE A 507 0.16 6.26 20.40
N GLU A 508 1.31 6.91 20.55
CA GLU A 508 2.45 6.44 21.35
C GLU A 508 3.07 7.63 22.09
N GLU A 509 3.26 7.55 23.41
CA GLU A 509 3.73 8.69 24.23
C GLU A 509 5.10 9.20 23.79
N ASP A 510 6.00 8.32 23.36
CA ASP A 510 7.33 8.66 22.85
C ASP A 510 7.30 9.60 21.63
N ARG A 511 6.22 9.56 20.83
CA ARG A 511 6.06 10.45 19.65
C ARG A 511 5.83 11.91 20.05
N ARG A 512 5.43 12.21 21.30
CA ARG A 512 5.26 13.60 21.79
C ARG A 512 6.54 14.42 21.66
N ALA A 513 7.72 13.78 21.75
CA ALA A 513 9.02 14.43 21.53
C ALA A 513 9.30 14.82 20.06
N GLN A 514 8.50 14.35 19.10
CA GLN A 514 8.61 14.67 17.67
C GLN A 514 7.56 15.70 17.22
N ALA A 515 6.74 16.22 18.15
CA ALA A 515 5.57 17.03 17.82
C ALA A 515 5.91 18.30 17.01
N SER A 516 6.95 19.05 17.39
CA SER A 516 7.30 20.28 16.68
C SER A 516 7.75 20.01 15.24
N ALA A 517 8.52 18.95 15.01
CA ALA A 517 8.94 18.52 13.68
C ALA A 517 7.72 18.17 12.80
N VAL A 518 6.80 17.34 13.30
CA VAL A 518 5.57 16.96 12.58
C VAL A 518 4.68 18.17 12.29
N LEU A 519 4.44 19.00 13.30
CA LEU A 519 3.51 20.14 13.22
C LEU A 519 4.11 21.34 12.45
N SER A 520 5.43 21.42 12.27
CA SER A 520 6.09 22.46 11.46
C SER A 520 5.63 22.48 9.99
N HIS A 521 5.08 21.37 9.49
CA HIS A 521 4.54 21.22 8.14
C HIS A 521 3.05 21.56 8.00
N VAL A 522 2.35 21.80 9.13
CA VAL A 522 0.95 22.26 9.17
C VAL A 522 0.94 23.79 9.06
N ARG A 523 0.10 24.34 8.17
CA ARG A 523 0.10 25.77 7.84
C ARG A 523 -0.92 26.52 8.68
N PHE A 524 -0.67 26.58 9.99
CA PHE A 524 -1.53 27.27 10.96
C PHE A 524 -1.93 28.72 10.58
N PRO A 525 -1.09 29.55 9.92
CA PRO A 525 -1.52 30.86 9.41
C PRO A 525 -2.70 30.81 8.41
N LEU A 526 -2.89 29.67 7.75
CA LEU A 526 -3.96 29.33 6.81
C LEU A 526 -5.06 28.47 7.47
N MET A 527 -5.35 28.76 8.74
CA MET A 527 -6.55 28.33 9.45
C MET A 527 -7.37 29.57 9.84
N ARG A 528 -8.67 29.42 9.97
CA ARG A 528 -9.53 30.51 10.45
C ARG A 528 -9.24 30.78 11.93
N SER A 529 -9.37 32.04 12.35
CA SER A 529 -9.22 32.44 13.75
C SER A 529 -10.07 31.61 14.74
N SER A 530 -11.26 31.16 14.32
CA SER A 530 -12.09 30.23 15.11
C SER A 530 -11.47 28.84 15.24
N GLU A 531 -10.88 28.28 14.17
CA GLU A 531 -10.29 26.94 14.15
C GLU A 531 -9.03 26.87 15.03
N LEU A 532 -8.26 27.97 15.05
CA LEU A 532 -7.10 28.14 15.94
C LEU A 532 -7.50 28.14 17.43
N VAL A 533 -8.55 28.89 17.80
CA VAL A 533 -9.02 28.96 19.20
C VAL A 533 -9.80 27.73 19.62
N ASP A 534 -10.69 27.21 18.77
CA ASP A 534 -11.63 26.16 19.15
C ASP A 534 -11.10 24.74 19.01
N SER A 535 -10.08 24.51 18.18
CA SER A 535 -9.46 23.19 18.01
C SER A 535 -7.98 23.20 18.39
N VAL A 536 -7.17 24.07 17.78
CA VAL A 536 -5.69 23.98 17.90
C VAL A 536 -5.19 24.33 19.30
N GLN A 537 -5.61 25.47 19.85
CA GLN A 537 -5.17 25.98 21.15
C GLN A 537 -5.56 25.06 22.33
N LYS A 538 -6.55 24.18 22.15
CA LYS A 538 -7.06 23.27 23.20
C LYS A 538 -6.26 21.97 23.33
N VAL A 539 -5.25 21.74 22.47
CA VAL A 539 -4.39 20.54 22.54
C VAL A 539 -3.14 20.87 23.37
N ASP A 540 -2.92 20.13 24.47
CA ASP A 540 -1.83 20.36 25.45
C ASP A 540 -0.47 20.63 24.80
N VAL A 541 -0.13 19.84 23.77
CA VAL A 541 1.13 19.93 23.02
C VAL A 541 1.36 21.31 22.39
N MET A 542 0.30 22.00 21.96
CA MET A 542 0.38 23.36 21.41
C MET A 542 0.64 24.45 22.47
N VAL A 543 0.52 24.12 23.76
CA VAL A 543 0.66 25.03 24.90
C VAL A 543 1.94 24.75 25.68
N GLU A 544 2.24 23.46 25.91
CA GLU A 544 3.44 22.98 26.61
C GLU A 544 4.71 23.22 25.79
N ASP A 545 4.74 22.74 24.54
CA ASP A 545 5.93 22.80 23.70
C ASP A 545 6.24 24.22 23.22
N VAL A 546 7.53 24.56 23.20
CA VAL A 546 8.01 25.92 22.94
C VAL A 546 7.97 26.27 21.46
N GLU A 547 8.12 25.29 20.56
CA GLU A 547 8.09 25.51 19.11
C GLU A 547 6.64 25.45 18.58
N CYS A 548 5.84 24.48 19.03
CA CYS A 548 4.40 24.42 18.71
C CYS A 548 3.67 25.70 19.11
N ARG A 549 3.99 26.24 20.30
CA ARG A 549 3.44 27.53 20.76
C ARG A 549 3.91 28.71 19.90
N GLN A 550 5.11 28.66 19.30
CA GLN A 550 5.55 29.69 18.34
C GLN A 550 4.75 29.62 17.03
N PHE A 551 4.44 28.43 16.50
CA PHE A 551 3.59 28.30 15.30
C PHE A 551 2.17 28.84 15.54
N LEU A 552 1.62 28.65 16.74
CA LEU A 552 0.33 29.22 17.12
C LEU A 552 0.37 30.76 17.25
N LEU A 553 1.45 31.32 17.81
CA LEU A 553 1.67 32.77 17.88
C LEU A 553 1.89 33.39 16.48
N GLU A 554 2.62 32.72 15.59
CA GLU A 554 2.76 33.09 14.17
C GLU A 554 1.40 33.18 13.49
N ALA A 555 0.56 32.15 13.66
CA ALA A 555 -0.79 32.11 13.08
C ALA A 555 -1.71 33.22 13.60
N PHE A 556 -1.73 33.47 14.92
CA PHE A 556 -2.50 34.58 15.48
C PHE A 556 -2.03 35.94 14.97
N ASN A 557 -0.71 36.18 14.89
CA ASN A 557 -0.19 37.42 14.30
C ASN A 557 -0.57 37.58 12.82
N TYR A 558 -0.53 36.50 12.03
CA TYR A 558 -0.92 36.50 10.62
C TYR A 558 -2.41 36.83 10.40
N GLN A 559 -3.28 36.33 11.29
CA GLN A 559 -4.73 36.58 11.25
C GLN A 559 -5.10 37.99 11.76
N ILE A 560 -4.44 38.47 12.83
CA ILE A 560 -4.75 39.76 13.48
C ILE A 560 -4.21 40.95 12.67
N LEU A 561 -3.17 40.78 11.85
CA LEU A 561 -2.49 41.85 11.11
C LEU A 561 -2.63 41.71 9.58
N PRO A 562 -3.85 41.74 8.99
CA PRO A 562 -4.07 41.45 7.57
C PRO A 562 -3.25 42.34 6.64
N PHE A 563 -3.11 43.62 6.97
CA PHE A 563 -2.31 44.61 6.23
C PHE A 563 -0.80 44.31 6.22
N ARG A 564 -0.30 43.52 7.17
CA ARG A 564 1.12 43.13 7.28
C ARG A 564 1.42 41.72 6.79
N GLN A 565 0.44 40.97 6.29
CA GLN A 565 0.64 39.59 5.79
C GLN A 565 1.73 39.50 4.70
N HIS A 566 1.91 40.54 3.89
CA HIS A 566 3.03 40.68 2.94
C HIS A 566 4.41 40.61 3.63
N GLU A 567 4.56 41.22 4.82
CA GLU A 567 5.83 41.21 5.56
C GLU A 567 6.08 39.91 6.35
N MET A 568 5.13 38.96 6.31
CA MET A 568 5.13 37.75 7.13
C MET A 568 5.19 36.46 6.30
N GLN A 569 5.55 36.55 5.01
CA GLN A 569 5.56 35.38 4.14
C GLN A 569 6.65 34.36 4.51
N CYS A 570 6.24 33.09 4.66
CA CYS A 570 7.08 31.95 4.95
C CYS A 570 6.49 30.66 4.34
N ALA A 571 7.17 29.53 4.48
CA ALA A 571 6.65 28.24 3.97
C ALA A 571 5.29 27.81 4.59
N ARG A 572 4.89 28.39 5.73
CA ARG A 572 3.59 28.16 6.39
C ARG A 572 2.50 29.20 6.04
N THR A 573 2.79 30.24 5.26
CA THR A 573 1.77 31.19 4.76
C THR A 573 1.40 30.96 3.30
N LEU A 574 2.20 30.21 2.55
CA LEU A 574 1.92 29.86 1.16
C LEU A 574 0.80 28.81 1.08
N ILE A 575 -0.15 29.01 0.16
CA ILE A 575 -1.27 28.08 -0.07
C ILE A 575 -0.74 26.69 -0.45
N ARG A 576 -1.37 25.63 0.08
CA ARG A 576 -1.05 24.23 -0.23
C ARG A 576 -1.59 23.84 -1.61
N SER A 577 -0.93 24.32 -2.65
CA SER A 577 -1.25 24.00 -4.03
C SER A 577 -0.11 24.41 -4.97
N ASP A 578 0.20 23.57 -5.96
CA ASP A 578 1.08 23.92 -7.08
C ASP A 578 0.29 24.44 -8.30
N VAL A 579 -1.05 24.53 -8.19
CA VAL A 579 -1.95 24.87 -9.30
C VAL A 579 -2.10 26.39 -9.42
N LEU A 580 -1.28 26.97 -10.30
CA LEU A 580 -1.40 28.37 -10.73
C LEU A 580 -2.54 28.48 -11.76
N SER A 581 -3.65 29.09 -11.36
CA SER A 581 -4.81 29.35 -12.21
C SER A 581 -4.82 30.80 -12.71
N LEU A 582 -5.35 31.04 -13.90
CA LEU A 582 -5.66 32.39 -14.37
C LEU A 582 -7.06 32.78 -13.90
N ILE A 583 -7.19 33.94 -13.26
CA ILE A 583 -8.48 34.48 -12.81
C ILE A 583 -8.82 35.76 -13.57
N THR A 584 -10.08 35.90 -13.98
CA THR A 584 -10.63 37.13 -14.57
C THR A 584 -11.68 37.76 -13.65
N PHE A 585 -11.79 39.08 -13.70
CA PHE A 585 -12.64 39.90 -12.85
C PHE A 585 -13.44 40.88 -13.71
N GLY A 586 -14.77 40.76 -13.66
CA GLY A 586 -15.71 41.72 -14.23
C GLY A 586 -15.62 41.92 -15.74
N GLY A 587 -15.83 43.17 -16.18
CA GLY A 587 -15.95 43.57 -17.58
C GLY A 587 -17.35 44.07 -17.95
N THR A 588 -17.54 44.45 -19.21
CA THR A 588 -18.77 45.03 -19.78
C THR A 588 -19.12 44.43 -21.14
N PRO A 589 -20.38 44.08 -21.42
CA PRO A 589 -20.81 43.57 -22.74
C PRO A 589 -20.90 44.65 -23.83
N TYR A 590 -20.67 45.93 -23.51
CA TYR A 590 -20.66 47.05 -24.46
C TYR A 590 -21.96 47.16 -25.30
N THR A 591 -23.10 46.88 -24.69
CA THR A 591 -24.42 47.04 -25.30
C THR A 591 -24.96 48.44 -25.07
N ASP A 592 -25.14 49.23 -26.13
CA ASP A 592 -25.48 50.68 -26.02
C ASP A 592 -26.77 51.05 -25.26
N HIS A 593 -27.60 50.06 -24.90
CA HIS A 593 -28.83 50.24 -24.12
C HIS A 593 -28.68 49.89 -22.62
N ASP A 594 -27.59 49.23 -22.22
CA ASP A 594 -27.36 48.79 -20.84
C ASP A 594 -25.96 49.22 -20.36
N ARG A 595 -25.89 49.70 -19.12
CA ARG A 595 -24.66 50.16 -18.46
C ARG A 595 -24.17 49.20 -17.37
N THR A 596 -24.74 48.01 -17.28
CA THR A 596 -24.31 46.95 -16.37
C THR A 596 -22.82 46.64 -16.53
N VAL A 597 -22.19 46.40 -15.38
CA VAL A 597 -20.81 45.91 -15.24
C VAL A 597 -20.87 44.56 -14.53
N SER A 598 -20.00 43.63 -14.89
CA SER A 598 -20.05 42.28 -14.33
C SER A 598 -19.42 42.22 -12.93
N SER A 599 -20.11 41.56 -12.00
CA SER A 599 -19.61 41.10 -10.69
C SER A 599 -18.90 39.75 -10.76
N ARG A 600 -19.02 39.03 -11.88
CA ARG A 600 -18.55 37.65 -11.99
C ARG A 600 -17.02 37.54 -11.99
N VAL A 601 -16.57 36.42 -11.46
CA VAL A 601 -15.16 36.02 -11.41
C VAL A 601 -15.05 34.65 -12.09
N TYR A 602 -14.10 34.48 -13.00
CA TYR A 602 -13.90 33.21 -13.70
C TYR A 602 -12.47 32.70 -13.57
N GLN A 603 -12.33 31.38 -13.39
CA GLN A 603 -11.06 30.66 -13.27
C GLN A 603 -10.81 29.82 -14.53
N LEU A 604 -9.64 29.95 -15.15
CA LEU A 604 -9.05 28.91 -15.98
C LEU A 604 -8.11 28.08 -15.09
N PRO A 605 -8.47 26.84 -14.69
CA PRO A 605 -7.84 26.17 -13.55
C PRO A 605 -6.39 25.72 -13.81
N ASP A 606 -6.07 25.32 -15.05
CA ASP A 606 -4.72 24.98 -15.51
C ASP A 606 -4.60 25.33 -17.01
N THR A 607 -3.37 25.48 -17.48
CA THR A 607 -2.96 25.64 -18.88
C THR A 607 -3.51 24.57 -19.84
N SER A 608 -3.78 23.34 -19.38
CA SER A 608 -4.41 22.30 -20.22
C SER A 608 -5.94 22.42 -20.32
N ALA A 609 -6.57 23.19 -19.43
CA ALA A 609 -8.01 23.41 -19.44
C ALA A 609 -8.42 24.30 -20.62
N ARG A 610 -9.60 24.03 -21.19
CA ARG A 610 -10.15 24.77 -22.34
C ARG A 610 -11.40 25.58 -22.02
N HIS A 611 -11.86 25.51 -20.78
CA HIS A 611 -13.10 26.08 -20.31
C HIS A 611 -12.87 26.80 -18.99
N PHE A 612 -13.45 27.98 -18.87
CA PHE A 612 -13.47 28.73 -17.63
C PHE A 612 -14.56 28.18 -16.70
N LYS A 613 -14.28 28.15 -15.39
CA LYS A 613 -15.25 27.87 -14.33
C LYS A 613 -15.60 29.17 -13.62
N GLU A 614 -16.86 29.39 -13.30
CA GLU A 614 -17.30 30.51 -12.48
C GLU A 614 -16.93 30.31 -11.00
N LEU A 615 -16.54 31.39 -10.33
CA LEU A 615 -16.20 31.47 -8.90
C LEU A 615 -17.16 32.42 -8.16
N THR A 616 -16.95 32.60 -6.86
CA THR A 616 -17.67 33.59 -6.04
C THR A 616 -17.53 34.99 -6.63
N GLU A 617 -18.67 35.67 -6.78
CA GLU A 617 -18.74 37.04 -7.31
C GLU A 617 -18.02 38.07 -6.42
N MET A 618 -17.66 39.20 -7.03
CA MET A 618 -17.19 40.41 -6.34
C MET A 618 -18.35 41.10 -5.62
N GLU A 619 -18.07 41.79 -4.49
CA GLU A 619 -19.06 42.58 -3.74
C GLU A 619 -19.75 43.66 -4.59
N ALA A 620 -19.07 44.16 -5.62
CA ALA A 620 -19.60 45.06 -6.62
C ALA A 620 -19.05 44.71 -8.01
N GLY A 621 -19.89 44.83 -9.05
CA GLY A 621 -19.44 44.70 -10.43
C GLY A 621 -18.53 45.85 -10.85
N VAL A 622 -17.59 45.57 -11.76
CA VAL A 622 -16.62 46.58 -12.22
C VAL A 622 -16.15 46.31 -13.65
N SER A 623 -15.79 47.37 -14.39
CA SER A 623 -15.00 47.26 -15.63
C SER A 623 -13.88 48.30 -15.69
N HIS A 624 -12.82 47.98 -16.44
CA HIS A 624 -11.59 48.76 -16.55
C HIS A 624 -10.92 49.11 -15.21
N ALA A 625 -11.19 48.30 -14.18
CA ALA A 625 -10.37 48.25 -12.97
C ALA A 625 -9.00 47.66 -13.33
N CYS A 626 -7.98 48.04 -12.58
CA CYS A 626 -6.66 47.44 -12.72
C CYS A 626 -6.46 46.41 -11.61
N VAL A 627 -5.80 45.29 -11.95
CA VAL A 627 -5.61 44.15 -11.06
C VAL A 627 -4.15 43.79 -10.95
N ALA A 628 -3.67 43.57 -9.72
CA ALA A 628 -2.30 43.19 -9.43
C ALA A 628 -2.26 42.10 -8.35
N ALA A 629 -1.44 41.07 -8.55
CA ALA A 629 -1.19 40.03 -7.55
C ALA A 629 0.12 40.30 -6.79
N LEU A 630 0.04 40.41 -5.46
CA LEU A 630 1.19 40.54 -4.56
C LEU A 630 1.03 39.51 -3.44
N ASP A 631 2.02 38.63 -3.29
CA ASP A 631 2.03 37.51 -2.35
C ASP A 631 0.77 36.65 -2.42
N ASN A 632 0.34 36.37 -3.66
CA ASN A 632 -0.89 35.66 -4.00
C ASN A 632 -2.22 36.35 -3.60
N PHE A 633 -2.19 37.47 -2.86
CA PHE A 633 -3.36 38.33 -2.69
C PHE A 633 -3.62 39.12 -3.98
N VAL A 634 -4.89 39.21 -4.39
CA VAL A 634 -5.28 39.96 -5.58
C VAL A 634 -5.84 41.32 -5.19
N TYR A 635 -5.27 42.39 -5.70
CA TYR A 635 -5.74 43.75 -5.48
C TYR A 635 -6.53 44.23 -6.69
N VAL A 636 -7.77 44.65 -6.49
CA VAL A 636 -8.67 45.21 -7.51
C VAL A 636 -8.89 46.68 -7.17
N VAL A 637 -8.51 47.58 -8.10
CA VAL A 637 -8.42 49.02 -7.84
C VAL A 637 -9.11 49.81 -8.95
N GLY A 638 -9.91 50.81 -8.55
CA GLY A 638 -10.52 51.79 -9.46
C GLY A 638 -11.46 51.16 -10.48
N GLY A 639 -11.44 51.68 -11.71
CA GLY A 639 -12.37 51.28 -12.76
C GLY A 639 -13.70 52.04 -12.67
N GLN A 640 -14.79 51.42 -13.12
CA GLN A 640 -16.14 51.99 -13.08
C GLN A 640 -17.19 50.96 -12.66
N HIS A 641 -18.15 51.39 -11.83
CA HIS A 641 -19.32 50.58 -11.40
C HIS A 641 -20.54 50.73 -12.33
N LEU A 642 -20.46 51.57 -13.36
CA LEU A 642 -21.45 51.75 -14.42
C LEU A 642 -20.70 52.09 -15.71
N GLN A 643 -21.14 51.60 -16.87
CA GLN A 643 -20.43 51.88 -18.12
C GLN A 643 -20.63 53.34 -18.59
N TYR A 644 -19.55 54.12 -18.59
CA TYR A 644 -19.47 55.44 -19.23
C TYR A 644 -18.37 55.44 -20.32
N ARG A 645 -18.62 56.13 -21.46
CA ARG A 645 -17.60 56.36 -22.49
C ARG A 645 -16.63 57.49 -22.09
N SER A 646 -17.07 58.39 -21.21
CA SER A 646 -16.31 59.48 -20.57
C SER A 646 -15.60 58.98 -19.30
N GLY A 647 -14.75 59.82 -18.70
CA GLY A 647 -14.16 59.56 -17.38
C GLY A 647 -15.14 59.74 -16.19
N GLU A 648 -16.43 59.99 -16.44
CA GLU A 648 -17.39 60.38 -15.41
C GLU A 648 -17.80 59.25 -14.45
N GLY A 649 -17.67 58.00 -14.90
CA GLY A 649 -17.96 56.78 -14.14
C GLY A 649 -16.78 56.26 -13.31
N ALA A 650 -15.63 56.95 -13.33
CA ALA A 650 -14.44 56.51 -12.61
C ALA A 650 -14.63 56.52 -11.09
N VAL A 651 -14.13 55.45 -10.43
CA VAL A 651 -14.17 55.29 -8.97
C VAL A 651 -12.77 55.20 -8.36
N ASP A 652 -12.72 55.38 -7.05
CA ASP A 652 -11.55 55.35 -6.16
C ASP A 652 -11.51 54.08 -5.28
N SER A 653 -12.54 53.23 -5.38
CA SER A 653 -12.71 52.04 -4.54
C SER A 653 -11.59 51.02 -4.76
N CYS A 654 -11.13 50.43 -3.66
CA CYS A 654 -9.99 49.52 -3.62
C CYS A 654 -10.31 48.30 -2.75
N TYR A 655 -10.06 47.10 -3.27
CA TYR A 655 -10.32 45.84 -2.58
C TYR A 655 -9.13 44.89 -2.71
N ARG A 656 -8.92 44.05 -1.70
CA ARG A 656 -7.96 42.94 -1.71
C ARG A 656 -8.70 41.63 -1.48
N TYR A 657 -8.60 40.71 -2.42
CA TYR A 657 -9.09 39.34 -2.31
C TYR A 657 -8.04 38.42 -1.69
N ASP A 658 -8.48 37.62 -0.73
CA ASP A 658 -7.74 36.50 -0.14
C ASP A 658 -8.24 35.19 -0.79
N PRO A 659 -7.44 34.53 -1.66
CA PRO A 659 -7.82 33.28 -2.31
C PRO A 659 -7.76 32.04 -1.41
N HIS A 660 -7.16 32.12 -0.21
CA HIS A 660 -7.21 31.02 0.75
C HIS A 660 -8.56 31.01 1.50
N LEU A 661 -8.99 32.17 2.00
CA LEU A 661 -10.27 32.30 2.70
C LEU A 661 -11.47 32.46 1.75
N ASN A 662 -11.22 32.78 0.48
CA ASN A 662 -12.23 33.22 -0.50
C ASN A 662 -13.04 34.43 0.01
N GLN A 663 -12.32 35.46 0.45
CA GLN A 663 -12.89 36.65 1.10
C GLN A 663 -12.33 37.95 0.52
N TRP A 664 -13.16 38.98 0.51
CA TRP A 664 -12.78 40.34 0.13
C TRP A 664 -12.50 41.18 1.38
N LEU A 665 -11.43 41.97 1.33
CA LEU A 665 -11.08 42.99 2.31
C LEU A 665 -11.07 44.33 1.58
N ARG A 666 -11.96 45.25 1.95
CA ARG A 666 -11.87 46.63 1.50
C ARG A 666 -10.62 47.28 2.10
N ILE A 667 -9.82 47.90 1.25
CA ILE A 667 -8.61 48.65 1.65
C ILE A 667 -8.84 50.16 1.44
N GLN A 668 -7.84 50.98 1.75
CA GLN A 668 -7.91 52.43 1.57
C GLN A 668 -8.18 52.78 0.10
N ASN A 669 -9.16 53.67 -0.13
CA ASN A 669 -9.47 54.23 -1.45
C ASN A 669 -8.27 55.04 -2.02
N LEU A 670 -8.18 55.13 -3.35
CA LEU A 670 -7.26 56.05 -4.05
C LEU A 670 -7.52 57.51 -3.62
N GLN A 671 -6.49 58.36 -3.73
CA GLN A 671 -6.60 59.82 -3.57
C GLN A 671 -7.37 60.45 -4.74
N GLU A 672 -7.22 59.89 -5.94
CA GLU A 672 -8.00 60.26 -7.13
C GLU A 672 -8.70 59.05 -7.74
N ALA A 673 -9.99 59.17 -8.06
CA ALA A 673 -10.70 58.15 -8.85
C ALA A 673 -10.08 58.00 -10.26
N ARG A 674 -10.00 56.77 -10.80
CA ARG A 674 -9.29 56.44 -12.06
C ARG A 674 -9.97 55.33 -12.88
N ILE A 675 -10.16 55.55 -14.19
CA ILE A 675 -10.37 54.48 -15.21
C ILE A 675 -9.23 54.48 -16.23
N GLN A 676 -9.03 53.33 -16.88
CA GLN A 676 -8.05 53.15 -17.97
C GLN A 676 -6.66 53.69 -17.58
N PHE A 677 -6.28 53.41 -16.33
CA PHE A 677 -4.96 53.62 -15.75
C PHE A 677 -4.18 52.29 -15.81
N GLN A 678 -3.06 52.18 -15.10
CA GLN A 678 -2.40 50.88 -14.88
C GLN A 678 -1.98 50.70 -13.42
N LEU A 679 -2.06 49.47 -12.91
CA LEU A 679 -1.66 49.07 -11.56
C LEU A 679 -0.56 48.01 -11.65
N ASN A 680 0.60 48.26 -11.06
CA ASN A 680 1.74 47.34 -11.12
C ASN A 680 2.39 47.15 -9.75
N VAL A 681 2.97 45.97 -9.51
CA VAL A 681 3.70 45.66 -8.27
C VAL A 681 5.19 45.98 -8.44
N LEU A 682 5.75 46.79 -7.55
CA LEU A 682 7.18 47.09 -7.50
C LEU A 682 7.63 47.27 -6.05
N HIS A 683 8.70 46.56 -5.65
CA HIS A 683 9.28 46.60 -4.29
C HIS A 683 8.25 46.47 -3.15
N GLY A 684 7.32 45.50 -3.25
CA GLY A 684 6.31 45.24 -2.22
C GLY A 684 5.18 46.27 -2.13
N LYS A 685 5.09 47.19 -3.10
CA LYS A 685 4.07 48.25 -3.19
C LYS A 685 3.31 48.16 -4.51
N LEU A 686 2.13 48.77 -4.55
CA LEU A 686 1.32 48.88 -5.77
C LEU A 686 1.42 50.31 -6.30
N TYR A 687 1.71 50.47 -7.59
CA TYR A 687 1.81 51.76 -8.28
C TYR A 687 0.64 51.92 -9.24
N ALA A 688 -0.25 52.87 -8.96
CA ALA A 688 -1.34 53.28 -9.84
C ALA A 688 -0.87 54.48 -10.68
N THR A 689 -0.76 54.30 -12.00
CA THR A 689 -0.18 55.30 -12.91
C THR A 689 -1.22 55.92 -13.84
N GLY A 690 -1.33 57.25 -13.86
CA GLY A 690 -2.10 58.00 -14.86
C GLY A 690 -3.60 57.67 -14.87
N GLY A 691 -4.17 57.55 -16.07
CA GLY A 691 -5.60 57.28 -16.29
C GLY A 691 -6.42 58.54 -16.54
N ARG A 692 -7.75 58.40 -16.51
CA ARG A 692 -8.69 59.52 -16.60
C ARG A 692 -9.83 59.42 -15.59
N ASN A 693 -10.43 60.57 -15.29
CA ASN A 693 -11.66 60.69 -14.52
C ASN A 693 -12.51 61.86 -15.03
N ARG A 694 -13.50 62.31 -14.24
CA ARG A 694 -14.40 63.43 -14.61
C ARG A 694 -13.67 64.73 -14.94
N SER A 695 -12.50 64.96 -14.36
CA SER A 695 -11.65 66.13 -14.60
C SER A 695 -10.73 65.99 -15.83
N GLY A 696 -10.78 64.85 -16.53
CA GLY A 696 -9.96 64.57 -17.71
C GLY A 696 -8.78 63.63 -17.41
N SER A 697 -7.71 63.77 -18.20
CA SER A 697 -6.54 62.88 -18.19
C SER A 697 -5.54 63.25 -17.09
N LEU A 698 -4.92 62.24 -16.47
CA LEU A 698 -4.12 62.36 -15.27
C LEU A 698 -2.62 62.10 -15.56
N CYS A 699 -1.76 62.72 -14.76
CA CYS A 699 -0.31 62.49 -14.71
C CYS A 699 0.16 62.07 -13.30
N SER A 700 -0.76 62.06 -12.34
CA SER A 700 -0.56 61.60 -10.97
C SER A 700 -0.20 60.11 -10.94
N VAL A 701 0.73 59.79 -10.04
CA VAL A 701 1.15 58.42 -9.72
C VAL A 701 0.96 58.23 -8.23
N GLU A 702 0.18 57.22 -7.86
CA GLU A 702 -0.10 56.88 -6.46
C GLU A 702 0.54 55.54 -6.11
N VAL A 703 1.05 55.44 -4.88
CA VAL A 703 1.77 54.28 -4.35
C VAL A 703 1.10 53.82 -3.07
N TYR A 704 0.53 52.62 -3.12
CA TYR A 704 -0.06 51.94 -1.97
C TYR A 704 1.03 51.26 -1.14
N CYS A 705 1.01 51.46 0.17
CA CYS A 705 1.84 50.73 1.13
C CYS A 705 0.96 49.73 1.92
N PRO A 706 1.01 48.41 1.59
CA PRO A 706 0.17 47.42 2.25
C PRO A 706 0.25 47.44 3.77
N LYS A 707 1.48 47.48 4.32
CA LYS A 707 1.79 47.56 5.76
C LYS A 707 0.98 48.63 6.51
N LYS A 708 0.72 49.76 5.85
CA LYS A 708 0.06 50.93 6.44
C LYS A 708 -1.42 51.07 6.09
N ASN A 709 -1.89 50.43 5.01
CA ASN A 709 -3.17 50.76 4.38
C ASN A 709 -3.27 52.25 3.96
N GLU A 710 -2.22 52.77 3.31
CA GLU A 710 -2.12 54.18 2.87
C GLU A 710 -1.74 54.28 1.39
N TRP A 711 -2.37 55.19 0.65
CA TRP A 711 -1.92 55.67 -0.67
C TRP A 711 -1.18 57.00 -0.54
N SER A 712 -0.04 57.10 -1.21
CA SER A 712 0.85 58.27 -1.21
C SER A 712 1.27 58.64 -2.63
N TYR A 713 1.48 59.91 -2.94
CA TYR A 713 1.95 60.32 -4.27
C TYR A 713 3.46 60.04 -4.46
N ALA A 714 3.84 59.64 -5.67
CA ALA A 714 5.22 59.59 -6.15
C ALA A 714 5.42 60.56 -7.33
N GLN A 715 6.62 60.60 -7.91
CA GLN A 715 6.96 61.50 -9.01
C GLN A 715 5.97 61.35 -10.18
N LEU A 716 5.38 62.48 -10.56
CA LEU A 716 4.39 62.59 -11.63
C LEU A 716 4.96 62.13 -12.97
N LEU A 717 4.11 61.48 -13.79
CA LEU A 717 4.38 61.23 -15.20
C LEU A 717 4.62 62.55 -15.93
N LYS A 718 5.59 62.58 -16.84
CA LYS A 718 6.00 63.78 -17.60
C LYS A 718 4.89 64.33 -18.52
N ARG A 719 3.84 63.55 -18.78
CA ARG A 719 2.67 63.90 -19.59
C ARG A 719 1.41 63.31 -18.95
N ARG A 720 0.24 63.90 -19.24
CA ARG A 720 -1.07 63.33 -18.86
C ARG A 720 -1.41 62.24 -19.87
N VAL A 721 -1.82 61.07 -19.39
CA VAL A 721 -2.04 59.89 -20.24
C VAL A 721 -3.10 58.95 -19.66
N TRP A 722 -3.87 58.32 -20.53
CA TRP A 722 -4.87 57.29 -20.20
C TRP A 722 -4.98 56.27 -21.34
N GLY A 723 -5.38 55.04 -21.02
CA GLY A 723 -5.34 53.94 -21.98
C GLY A 723 -3.91 53.59 -22.42
N HIS A 724 -2.90 53.93 -21.62
CA HIS A 724 -1.55 53.39 -21.72
C HIS A 724 -1.53 51.95 -21.19
N ALA A 725 -0.45 51.24 -21.50
CA ALA A 725 -0.14 49.96 -20.87
C ALA A 725 1.10 50.10 -19.96
N ALA A 726 1.28 49.16 -19.03
CA ALA A 726 2.45 49.16 -18.16
C ALA A 726 2.80 47.76 -17.63
N ALA A 727 4.09 47.51 -17.44
CA ALA A 727 4.63 46.26 -16.87
C ALA A 727 5.87 46.55 -16.01
N THR A 728 6.13 45.70 -15.01
CA THR A 728 7.35 45.78 -14.19
C THR A 728 8.36 44.73 -14.64
N CYS A 729 9.60 45.15 -14.88
CA CYS A 729 10.68 44.29 -15.36
C CYS A 729 12.02 44.82 -14.81
N ALA A 730 12.95 43.94 -14.45
CA ALA A 730 14.28 44.31 -13.94
C ALA A 730 14.25 45.44 -12.87
N GLU A 731 13.42 45.27 -11.84
CA GLU A 731 13.22 46.23 -10.73
C GLU A 731 12.76 47.65 -11.15
N ARG A 732 12.21 47.80 -12.36
CA ARG A 732 11.74 49.08 -12.91
C ARG A 732 10.33 48.95 -13.50
N LEU A 733 9.56 50.03 -13.41
CA LEU A 733 8.20 50.10 -13.98
C LEU A 733 8.25 50.78 -15.35
N TYR A 734 7.76 50.09 -16.38
CA TYR A 734 7.68 50.58 -17.75
C TYR A 734 6.24 50.93 -18.10
N VAL A 735 6.02 52.09 -18.70
CA VAL A 735 4.72 52.61 -19.18
C VAL A 735 4.85 52.95 -20.66
N SER A 736 3.96 52.46 -21.53
CA SER A 736 3.98 52.79 -22.96
C SER A 736 2.65 53.23 -23.55
N GLY A 737 2.74 54.11 -24.56
CA GLY A 737 1.63 54.56 -25.38
C GLY A 737 0.51 55.24 -24.61
N GLY A 738 -0.72 55.08 -25.12
CA GLY A 738 -1.91 55.72 -24.55
C GLY A 738 -2.20 57.12 -25.11
N TYR A 739 -3.32 57.69 -24.69
CA TYR A 739 -3.78 59.00 -25.15
C TYR A 739 -3.05 60.15 -24.43
N GLY A 740 -2.00 60.65 -25.08
CA GLY A 740 -1.35 61.91 -24.75
C GLY A 740 -1.88 63.10 -25.59
N VAL A 741 -0.98 64.04 -25.88
CA VAL A 741 -1.24 65.28 -26.63
C VAL A 741 -0.79 65.17 -28.09
N SER A 742 0.29 64.42 -28.38
CA SER A 742 0.79 64.19 -29.75
C SER A 742 0.57 62.75 -30.24
N LEU A 743 0.89 62.49 -31.51
CA LEU A 743 0.91 61.13 -32.05
C LEU A 743 2.08 60.31 -31.46
N ASP A 744 3.20 60.95 -31.16
CA ASP A 744 4.42 60.32 -30.61
C ASP A 744 4.20 59.80 -29.19
N ASP A 745 3.31 60.43 -28.41
CA ASP A 745 2.89 59.94 -27.09
C ASP A 745 2.37 58.50 -27.17
N LYS A 746 1.70 58.13 -28.27
CA LYS A 746 1.18 56.76 -28.49
C LYS A 746 2.29 55.74 -28.75
N LYS A 747 3.52 56.19 -29.06
CA LYS A 747 4.71 55.32 -29.22
C LYS A 747 5.66 55.37 -28.02
N ALA A 748 5.60 56.45 -27.22
CA ALA A 748 6.56 56.71 -26.16
C ALA A 748 6.66 55.56 -25.14
N LEU A 749 7.90 55.25 -24.72
CA LEU A 749 8.19 54.36 -23.60
C LEU A 749 8.81 55.19 -22.47
N HIS A 750 8.19 55.10 -21.30
CA HIS A 750 8.63 55.70 -20.06
C HIS A 750 9.11 54.59 -19.11
N CYS A 751 10.19 54.86 -18.36
CA CYS A 751 10.74 53.94 -17.38
C CYS A 751 10.86 54.67 -16.03
N TYR A 752 10.38 54.07 -14.95
CA TYR A 752 10.42 54.64 -13.59
C TYR A 752 11.38 53.87 -12.70
N ASP A 753 12.25 54.63 -12.04
CA ASP A 753 13.16 54.17 -11.01
C ASP A 753 12.57 54.52 -9.63
N ALA A 754 12.17 53.48 -8.89
CA ALA A 754 11.56 53.61 -7.56
C ALA A 754 12.56 53.85 -6.42
N GLN A 755 13.86 53.79 -6.68
CA GLN A 755 14.91 54.15 -5.70
C GLN A 755 15.20 55.66 -5.76
N ASN A 756 15.21 56.22 -6.97
CA ASN A 756 15.46 57.64 -7.23
C ASN A 756 14.18 58.51 -7.33
N ASP A 757 12.99 57.89 -7.39
CA ASP A 757 11.69 58.54 -7.64
C ASP A 757 11.72 59.41 -8.90
N GLN A 758 12.15 58.82 -10.03
CA GLN A 758 12.33 59.54 -11.31
C GLN A 758 11.85 58.74 -12.52
N TRP A 759 11.41 59.48 -13.56
CA TRP A 759 11.03 58.94 -14.86
C TRP A 759 12.09 59.24 -15.93
N GLU A 760 12.54 58.21 -16.63
CA GLU A 760 13.35 58.27 -17.85
C GLU A 760 12.46 58.12 -19.10
N PHE A 761 12.98 58.53 -20.26
CA PHE A 761 12.48 58.09 -21.56
C PHE A 761 13.35 56.91 -22.04
N LYS A 762 12.76 56.01 -22.80
CA LYS A 762 13.38 54.85 -23.44
C LYS A 762 12.97 54.78 -24.92
N ALA A 763 13.52 53.84 -25.67
CA ALA A 763 13.20 53.70 -27.09
C ALA A 763 11.67 53.52 -27.31
N PRO A 764 11.06 54.30 -28.23
CA PRO A 764 9.63 54.20 -28.50
C PRO A 764 9.29 52.92 -29.27
N MET A 765 8.05 52.47 -29.14
CA MET A 765 7.48 51.38 -29.94
C MET A 765 7.50 51.70 -31.44
N THR A 766 7.56 50.68 -32.28
CA THR A 766 7.45 50.82 -33.73
C THR A 766 6.07 51.32 -34.11
N GLU A 767 5.02 50.73 -33.53
CA GLU A 767 3.62 51.12 -33.77
C GLU A 767 3.04 51.99 -32.63
N PRO A 768 2.20 52.99 -32.96
CA PRO A 768 1.49 53.79 -31.96
C PRO A 768 0.29 53.00 -31.42
N ARG A 769 0.20 52.87 -30.09
CA ARG A 769 -0.81 52.06 -29.41
C ARG A 769 -1.56 52.85 -28.35
N VAL A 770 -2.86 52.60 -28.27
CA VAL A 770 -3.71 52.97 -27.13
C VAL A 770 -4.64 51.79 -26.82
N LEU A 771 -5.01 51.63 -25.55
CA LEU A 771 -5.88 50.55 -25.06
C LEU A 771 -5.30 49.14 -25.34
N HIS A 772 -3.97 49.04 -25.45
CA HIS A 772 -3.18 47.81 -25.52
C HIS A 772 -2.86 47.26 -24.13
N ALA A 773 -2.22 46.10 -24.10
CA ALA A 773 -1.66 45.51 -22.90
C ALA A 773 -0.12 45.49 -22.93
N MET A 774 0.50 45.40 -21.74
CA MET A 774 1.92 45.12 -21.56
C MET A 774 2.09 44.02 -20.53
N VAL A 775 2.99 43.08 -20.82
CA VAL A 775 3.27 41.93 -19.94
C VAL A 775 4.78 41.68 -19.90
N SER A 776 5.32 41.54 -18.69
CA SER A 776 6.71 41.12 -18.45
C SER A 776 6.86 39.61 -18.48
N CYS A 777 7.83 39.07 -19.22
CA CYS A 777 8.20 37.65 -19.19
C CYS A 777 9.73 37.50 -19.24
N GLY A 778 10.31 36.96 -18.17
CA GLY A 778 11.76 37.07 -17.94
C GLY A 778 12.17 38.54 -17.85
N GLU A 779 13.31 38.88 -18.44
CA GLU A 779 13.86 40.25 -18.48
C GLU A 779 13.33 41.08 -19.66
N ARG A 780 12.19 40.70 -20.25
CA ARG A 780 11.61 41.31 -21.46
C ARG A 780 10.16 41.76 -21.25
N VAL A 781 9.74 42.80 -21.97
CA VAL A 781 8.40 43.39 -21.87
C VAL A 781 7.71 43.33 -23.23
N TYR A 782 6.55 42.70 -23.29
CA TYR A 782 5.78 42.45 -24.51
C TYR A 782 4.61 43.45 -24.58
N ALA A 783 4.46 44.17 -25.68
CA ALA A 783 3.34 45.07 -25.96
C ALA A 783 2.37 44.41 -26.95
N VAL A 784 1.11 44.25 -26.54
CA VAL A 784 0.14 43.34 -27.18
C VAL A 784 -1.16 44.06 -27.49
N GLY A 785 -1.61 43.97 -28.75
CA GLY A 785 -2.91 44.47 -29.20
C GLY A 785 -3.06 45.98 -29.08
N GLY A 786 -4.28 46.40 -28.74
CA GLY A 786 -4.73 47.79 -28.71
C GLY A 786 -5.24 48.28 -30.06
N ARG A 787 -5.44 49.61 -30.15
CA ARG A 787 -5.88 50.29 -31.37
C ARG A 787 -4.96 51.45 -31.75
N MET A 788 -5.08 51.86 -33.01
CA MET A 788 -4.54 53.10 -33.58
C MET A 788 -5.73 53.96 -34.05
N ASP A 789 -5.77 55.24 -33.69
CA ASP A 789 -6.70 56.21 -34.28
C ASP A 789 -6.05 56.92 -35.46
N HIS A 790 -6.71 56.93 -36.63
CA HIS A 790 -6.28 57.61 -37.85
C HIS A 790 -7.44 58.43 -38.43
N VAL A 791 -7.42 59.74 -38.17
CA VAL A 791 -8.37 60.77 -38.64
C VAL A 791 -9.84 60.41 -38.35
N ASP A 792 -10.50 59.67 -39.24
CA ASP A 792 -11.94 59.33 -39.16
C ASP A 792 -12.21 57.91 -38.63
N ARG A 793 -11.19 57.07 -38.38
CA ARG A 793 -11.36 55.65 -38.00
C ARG A 793 -10.37 55.17 -36.94
N CYS A 794 -10.80 54.16 -36.19
CA CYS A 794 -9.94 53.33 -35.34
C CYS A 794 -9.60 52.01 -36.06
N PHE A 795 -8.38 51.51 -35.88
CA PHE A 795 -7.90 50.25 -36.43
C PHE A 795 -7.27 49.39 -35.33
N ASP A 796 -7.46 48.07 -35.38
CA ASP A 796 -6.81 47.13 -34.46
C ASP A 796 -5.30 47.03 -34.75
N VAL A 797 -4.46 47.04 -33.71
CA VAL A 797 -3.01 46.84 -33.86
C VAL A 797 -2.68 45.36 -33.68
N LEU A 798 -2.49 44.65 -34.79
CA LEU A 798 -2.15 43.22 -34.80
C LEU A 798 -0.67 42.93 -34.48
N ALA A 799 0.22 43.91 -34.66
CA ALA A 799 1.65 43.74 -34.41
C ALA A 799 1.91 43.36 -32.94
N LEU A 800 2.74 42.35 -32.71
CA LEU A 800 3.30 42.01 -31.39
C LEU A 800 4.73 42.54 -31.33
N GLU A 801 5.07 43.27 -30.27
CA GLU A 801 6.41 43.84 -30.08
C GLU A 801 6.97 43.47 -28.70
N CYS A 802 8.27 43.25 -28.62
CA CYS A 802 8.99 42.90 -27.40
C CYS A 802 10.18 43.84 -27.17
N TYR A 803 10.21 44.48 -26.01
CA TYR A 803 11.25 45.39 -25.55
C TYR A 803 12.31 44.65 -24.73
N SER A 804 13.57 44.98 -25.01
CA SER A 804 14.76 44.51 -24.31
C SER A 804 15.39 45.67 -23.53
N PRO A 805 15.30 45.69 -22.19
CA PRO A 805 15.90 46.74 -21.35
C PRO A 805 17.42 46.84 -21.48
N GLU A 806 18.12 45.73 -21.70
CA GLU A 806 19.58 45.69 -21.83
C GLU A 806 20.10 46.49 -23.03
N SER A 807 19.33 46.49 -24.12
CA SER A 807 19.71 47.06 -25.43
C SER A 807 18.89 48.29 -25.81
N ASP A 808 18.01 48.75 -24.92
CA ASP A 808 17.00 49.81 -25.12
C ASP A 808 16.35 49.74 -26.51
N SER A 809 15.78 48.58 -26.85
CA SER A 809 15.32 48.28 -28.21
C SER A 809 14.07 47.42 -28.25
N TRP A 810 13.16 47.74 -29.18
CA TRP A 810 12.03 46.88 -29.53
C TRP A 810 12.39 45.87 -30.63
N SER A 811 11.66 44.76 -30.69
CA SER A 811 11.75 43.74 -31.72
C SER A 811 10.35 43.23 -32.06
N ALA A 812 10.05 43.08 -33.35
CA ALA A 812 8.78 42.52 -33.81
C ALA A 812 8.75 41.00 -33.60
N LEU A 813 7.55 40.48 -33.34
CA LEU A 813 7.24 39.06 -33.10
C LEU A 813 6.01 38.65 -33.93
N SER A 814 5.64 37.36 -33.90
CA SER A 814 4.46 36.85 -34.60
C SER A 814 3.18 37.64 -34.27
N PRO A 815 2.51 38.27 -35.27
CA PRO A 815 1.36 39.13 -35.03
C PRO A 815 0.11 38.35 -34.59
N MET A 816 -0.78 39.05 -33.89
CA MET A 816 -2.08 38.54 -33.44
C MET A 816 -2.96 38.13 -34.63
N ARG A 817 -3.77 37.07 -34.47
CA ARG A 817 -4.74 36.63 -35.48
C ARG A 817 -5.97 37.53 -35.54
N VAL A 818 -6.37 38.04 -34.37
CA VAL A 818 -7.57 38.87 -34.19
C VAL A 818 -7.19 40.13 -33.42
N GLY A 819 -7.78 41.26 -33.81
CA GLY A 819 -7.62 42.53 -33.09
C GLY A 819 -8.31 42.50 -31.74
N GLN A 820 -7.59 42.83 -30.67
CA GLN A 820 -8.14 42.95 -29.33
C GLN A 820 -7.58 44.20 -28.64
N SER A 821 -8.47 45.06 -28.19
CA SER A 821 -8.20 46.25 -27.37
C SER A 821 -9.09 46.20 -26.12
N GLU A 822 -8.66 46.83 -25.03
CA GLU A 822 -9.40 46.76 -23.74
C GLU A 822 -9.66 45.33 -23.25
N ALA A 823 -8.78 44.40 -23.63
CA ALA A 823 -8.78 42.99 -23.25
C ALA A 823 -8.04 42.78 -21.93
N GLY A 824 -8.46 41.79 -21.14
CA GLY A 824 -7.68 41.34 -20.00
C GLY A 824 -6.42 40.63 -20.49
N CYS A 825 -5.25 40.96 -19.94
CA CYS A 825 -4.00 40.35 -20.37
C CYS A 825 -3.05 40.06 -19.21
N CYS A 826 -2.50 38.84 -19.15
CA CYS A 826 -1.51 38.45 -18.15
C CYS A 826 -0.60 37.30 -18.64
N LEU A 827 0.55 37.13 -17.97
CA LEU A 827 1.41 35.96 -18.15
C LEU A 827 0.91 34.81 -17.27
N LEU A 828 0.82 33.61 -17.83
CA LEU A 828 0.71 32.36 -17.09
C LEU A 828 1.87 31.45 -17.53
N GLN A 829 2.83 31.23 -16.63
CA GLN A 829 4.10 30.51 -16.89
C GLN A 829 4.94 31.17 -18.01
N HIS A 830 4.80 30.70 -19.26
CA HIS A 830 5.49 31.24 -20.45
C HIS A 830 4.49 31.63 -21.56
N ARG A 831 3.20 31.72 -21.23
CA ARG A 831 2.11 32.01 -22.15
C ARG A 831 1.45 33.33 -21.80
N ILE A 832 1.37 34.25 -22.76
CA ILE A 832 0.58 35.47 -22.62
C ILE A 832 -0.84 35.16 -23.06
N TYR A 833 -1.80 35.35 -22.17
CA TYR A 833 -3.22 35.17 -22.46
C TYR A 833 -3.86 36.55 -22.71
N VAL A 834 -4.54 36.73 -23.84
CA VAL A 834 -5.31 37.94 -24.19
C VAL A 834 -6.78 37.57 -24.25
N ILE A 835 -7.60 38.15 -23.36
CA ILE A 835 -8.95 37.69 -23.04
C ILE A 835 -9.98 38.76 -23.39
N GLY A 836 -10.89 38.45 -24.31
CA GLY A 836 -12.03 39.29 -24.66
C GLY A 836 -11.61 40.63 -25.28
N GLY A 837 -12.14 41.73 -24.75
CA GLY A 837 -11.91 43.06 -25.31
C GLY A 837 -12.85 43.40 -26.47
N TYR A 838 -12.50 44.49 -27.15
CA TYR A 838 -13.21 45.05 -28.29
C TYR A 838 -12.36 44.93 -29.56
N ASN A 839 -13.00 44.52 -30.66
CA ASN A 839 -12.41 44.42 -31.99
C ASN A 839 -12.95 45.55 -32.89
N TRP A 840 -12.07 46.39 -33.42
CA TRP A 840 -12.45 47.59 -34.20
C TRP A 840 -12.86 47.27 -35.63
N HIS A 841 -12.29 46.23 -36.24
CA HIS A 841 -12.70 45.77 -37.58
C HIS A 841 -14.16 45.27 -37.62
N LEU A 842 -14.59 44.53 -36.60
CA LEU A 842 -15.95 44.00 -36.47
C LEU A 842 -16.91 44.92 -35.69
N ASN A 843 -16.37 45.97 -35.05
CA ASN A 843 -17.10 46.93 -34.21
C ASN A 843 -17.97 46.22 -33.15
N ASN A 844 -17.37 45.28 -32.42
CA ASN A 844 -18.04 44.50 -31.38
C ASN A 844 -17.08 44.02 -30.29
N VAL A 845 -17.62 43.69 -29.12
CA VAL A 845 -16.93 42.87 -28.11
C VAL A 845 -16.70 41.44 -28.62
N THR A 846 -15.66 40.79 -28.10
CA THR A 846 -15.34 39.40 -28.42
C THR A 846 -15.21 38.54 -27.17
N SER A 847 -15.48 37.24 -27.31
CA SER A 847 -15.18 36.20 -26.31
C SER A 847 -13.88 35.45 -26.61
N VAL A 848 -13.19 35.78 -27.70
CA VAL A 848 -11.94 35.10 -28.11
C VAL A 848 -10.86 35.26 -27.04
N VAL A 849 -10.14 34.18 -26.79
CA VAL A 849 -8.94 34.15 -25.95
C VAL A 849 -7.75 33.68 -26.80
N GLN A 850 -6.88 34.62 -27.18
CA GLN A 850 -5.64 34.30 -27.88
C GLN A 850 -4.54 34.00 -26.87
N VAL A 851 -3.70 32.99 -27.17
CA VAL A 851 -2.62 32.53 -26.28
C VAL A 851 -1.31 32.53 -27.06
N PHE A 852 -0.34 33.33 -26.63
CA PHE A 852 0.98 33.45 -27.28
C PHE A 852 2.07 32.77 -26.44
N ASN A 853 2.86 31.91 -27.05
CA ASN A 853 3.96 31.19 -26.40
C ASN A 853 5.28 31.96 -26.55
N THR A 854 5.73 32.57 -25.46
CA THR A 854 6.93 33.43 -25.44
C THR A 854 8.25 32.70 -25.71
N ARG A 855 8.24 31.36 -25.76
CA ARG A 855 9.42 30.52 -26.03
C ARG A 855 9.51 30.00 -27.46
N THR A 856 8.40 29.98 -28.22
CA THR A 856 8.40 29.52 -29.63
C THR A 856 8.08 30.64 -30.64
N ASP A 857 7.63 31.81 -30.16
CA ASP A 857 7.09 32.89 -31.02
C ASP A 857 5.88 32.45 -31.86
N GLU A 858 5.01 31.62 -31.26
CA GLU A 858 3.82 31.07 -31.89
C GLU A 858 2.55 31.35 -31.07
N TRP A 859 1.45 31.55 -31.78
CA TRP A 859 0.11 31.58 -31.19
C TRP A 859 -0.46 30.16 -31.09
N GLU A 860 -0.80 29.71 -29.89
CA GLU A 860 -1.47 28.43 -29.66
C GLU A 860 -2.94 28.50 -30.13
N ARG A 861 -3.69 27.39 -30.09
CA ARG A 861 -5.08 27.37 -30.56
C ARG A 861 -5.99 28.21 -29.65
N ASP A 862 -6.71 29.14 -30.27
CA ASP A 862 -7.67 30.05 -29.64
C ASP A 862 -8.63 29.32 -28.68
N LEU A 863 -8.75 29.84 -27.46
CA LEU A 863 -9.74 29.47 -26.46
C LEU A 863 -10.91 30.47 -26.49
N HIS A 864 -11.97 30.20 -25.74
CA HIS A 864 -13.15 31.08 -25.68
C HIS A 864 -13.52 31.34 -24.20
N PHE A 865 -13.73 32.60 -23.88
CA PHE A 865 -14.31 33.07 -22.62
C PHE A 865 -15.83 32.82 -22.63
N PRO A 866 -16.51 32.60 -21.48
CA PRO A 866 -17.95 32.32 -21.48
C PRO A 866 -18.82 33.49 -21.95
N GLU A 867 -18.32 34.71 -21.79
CA GLU A 867 -18.99 35.97 -22.11
C GLU A 867 -18.19 36.75 -23.18
N SER A 868 -18.81 37.74 -23.81
CA SER A 868 -18.13 38.69 -24.70
C SER A 868 -18.01 40.05 -24.01
N PHE A 869 -16.93 40.27 -23.26
CA PHE A 869 -16.73 41.50 -22.48
C PHE A 869 -15.47 42.27 -22.89
N ALA A 870 -15.57 43.60 -22.91
CA ALA A 870 -14.42 44.51 -22.84
C ALA A 870 -14.22 45.06 -21.42
N GLY A 871 -13.01 45.54 -21.11
CA GLY A 871 -12.67 46.07 -19.79
C GLY A 871 -12.51 44.98 -18.71
N ILE A 872 -12.26 43.73 -19.12
CA ILE A 872 -11.93 42.60 -18.23
C ILE A 872 -10.56 42.85 -17.59
N ALA A 873 -10.41 42.63 -16.29
CA ALA A 873 -9.11 42.52 -15.65
C ALA A 873 -8.76 41.05 -15.35
N CYS A 874 -7.48 40.67 -15.38
CA CYS A 874 -7.08 39.29 -15.06
C CYS A 874 -5.67 39.21 -14.46
N THR A 875 -5.41 38.15 -13.69
CA THR A 875 -4.09 37.87 -13.09
C THR A 875 -3.94 36.36 -12.79
N PRO A 876 -2.73 35.79 -12.82
CA PRO A 876 -2.49 34.45 -12.29
C PRO A 876 -2.46 34.46 -10.74
N ILE A 877 -3.07 33.47 -10.10
CA ILE A 877 -2.87 33.14 -8.68
C ILE A 877 -2.98 31.64 -8.41
N ILE A 878 -2.34 31.19 -7.33
CA ILE A 878 -2.47 29.86 -6.77
C ILE A 878 -3.79 29.81 -5.99
N LEU A 879 -4.66 28.85 -6.33
CA LEU A 879 -5.89 28.57 -5.59
C LEU A 879 -5.76 27.29 -4.74
N PRO A 880 -6.42 27.20 -3.57
CA PRO A 880 -6.41 26.01 -2.74
C PRO A 880 -7.09 24.83 -3.46
N GLN A 881 -6.53 23.62 -3.32
CA GLN A 881 -7.13 22.39 -3.84
C GLN A 881 -8.25 21.86 -2.92
N SER A 882 -9.20 22.74 -2.57
CA SER A 882 -10.34 22.41 -1.72
C SER A 882 -11.22 21.35 -2.37
N ALA A 883 -12.04 20.68 -1.56
CA ALA A 883 -13.22 20.03 -2.11
C ALA A 883 -14.06 21.07 -2.85
N GLN A 884 -14.65 20.67 -3.98
CA GLN A 884 -15.78 21.43 -4.52
C GLN A 884 -16.98 21.12 -3.62
N LEU A 885 -17.67 22.17 -3.17
CA LEU A 885 -18.94 22.08 -2.44
C LEU A 885 -20.04 21.46 -3.31
#